data_AF-Q8CDK8-F1
#
_entry.id   AF-Q8CDK8-F1
#
_cell.length_a   1.000
_cell.length_b   1.000
_cell.length_c   1.000
_cell.angle_alpha   90.00
_cell.angle_beta   90.00
_cell.angle_gamma   90.00
#
_symmetry.space_group_name_H-M   'P 1'
#
loop_
_entity.id
_entity.type
_entity.pdbx_description
1 polymer ?
#
loop_
_entity_poly.entity_id
_entity_poly.type
_entity_poly.pdbx_seq_one_letter_code
_entity_poly.pdbx_strand_id
1 'polypeptide(L)'
;MALVFSALLLLGLCGKISSEGQPAFHNTPGAMNYELPTTKYETQDTFNAGIVGPLYKMVHIFLNVVQPNDFPLDLIKKLIQNKNFDISVDSKEIALYEIGVLICAILGLLFIILMPLVGCFFCMCRCCNKCGGEMHQRQKQNAPCRRKCLGLSLLVICLLMSLGIIYGFVANQQTRTRIKGTQKLAKSNFRDFQTLLTETPKQIDYVVEQYTNTKNKAFSDLDGIGSVLGGRIKDQLKPKVTPVLEEIKAMATAIKQTKDALQNMSSSLKSLQDAATQLNTNLSSVRNSIENSLSSSDCTSDPASKICDSIRPSLSSLGSSLNSSQLPSVDRELNTVTEVDKTDLESLVKRGYTTIDEIPNTIQNQTVDVIKDVKNTLDSISSNIKDMSQSIPIEDMLLQVSHYLNNSNRYLNQELPKLEEYDSYWWLGGLIVCFLLTLIVTFFFLGLLCGVFGYDKHATPTRRGCVSNTGGIFLMAGVGFGFLFCWILMILVVLTFVVGANVEKLLCEPYENKKLLQVLDTPYLLKEQWQFYLSGMLFNNPDINMTFEQVYRDCKRGRGIYAAFQLENVVNVSDHFNIDQISENINTELENLNVNIDSIELLDNTGRKSLEDFAHSGIDTIDYSTYLKETEKSPTEVNLLTFASTLEAKANQLPEGKLKQAFLLDVQNIRAIHQHLLPPVQQSLNTLRQSVWTLQQTSNKLPEKVKKILASLDSVQHFLTNNVSLIVIGETKKFGKTILGYFEHYLHWVFYAITEKMTSCKPMATAMDSAVNGILCGYVADPLNLFWFGIGKATVLLLPAVIIAIKLAKYYRRMDSEDVYDDPSRY
;
A
#
# COMPACT_ATOMS: atom_id res chain seq x y z
N MET A 1 15.47 55.61 6.46
CA MET A 1 15.07 54.34 7.11
C MET A 1 13.61 53.96 6.85
N ALA A 2 12.61 54.81 7.12
CA ALA A 2 11.18 54.45 6.89
C ALA A 2 10.81 54.04 5.45
N LEU A 3 11.39 54.69 4.43
CA LEU A 3 11.19 54.34 3.00
C LEU A 3 11.87 53.02 2.58
N VAL A 4 12.98 52.65 3.23
CA VAL A 4 13.72 51.40 2.97
C VAL A 4 12.98 50.21 3.59
N PHE A 5 12.35 50.42 4.75
CA PHE A 5 11.47 49.44 5.39
C PHE A 5 10.21 49.13 4.56
N SER A 6 9.62 50.12 3.89
CA SER A 6 8.45 49.90 3.01
C SER A 6 8.77 49.08 1.75
N ALA A 7 10.02 49.12 1.26
CA ALA A 7 10.45 48.34 0.09
C ALA A 7 10.74 46.87 0.42
N LEU A 8 11.24 46.57 1.62
CA LEU A 8 11.49 45.20 2.10
C LEU A 8 10.19 44.43 2.41
N LEU A 9 9.11 45.14 2.75
CA LEU A 9 7.78 44.58 3.02
C LEU A 9 7.07 44.01 1.79
N LEU A 10 7.40 44.48 0.57
CA LEU A 10 6.78 44.02 -0.68
C LEU A 10 7.38 42.70 -1.22
N LEU A 11 8.60 42.34 -0.79
CA LEU A 11 9.30 41.14 -1.26
C LEU A 11 8.98 39.87 -0.47
N GLY A 12 8.35 39.98 0.71
CA GLY A 12 8.08 38.85 1.61
C GLY A 12 6.77 38.07 1.35
N LEU A 13 6.03 38.42 0.29
CA LEU A 13 4.68 37.91 -0.04
C LEU A 13 4.65 36.83 -1.13
N CYS A 14 5.79 36.36 -1.65
CA CYS A 14 5.85 35.27 -2.63
C CYS A 14 6.66 34.08 -2.10
N GLY A 15 5.97 32.98 -1.83
CA GLY A 15 6.59 31.69 -1.50
C GLY A 15 5.54 30.64 -1.12
N LYS A 16 4.99 29.95 -2.12
CA LYS A 16 4.38 28.62 -1.97
C LYS A 16 5.39 27.59 -2.46
N ILE A 17 5.40 26.38 -1.88
CA ILE A 17 5.62 25.08 -2.56
C ILE A 17 5.14 23.95 -1.64
N SER A 18 4.74 22.85 -2.30
CA SER A 18 3.87 21.76 -1.90
C SER A 18 4.58 20.53 -1.31
N SER A 19 3.78 19.73 -0.58
CA SER A 19 3.62 18.26 -0.51
C SER A 19 4.76 17.32 -0.96
N GLU A 20 4.98 16.26 -0.16
CA GLU A 20 5.19 14.90 -0.69
C GLU A 20 4.75 13.83 0.31
N GLY A 21 3.92 12.89 -0.17
CA GLY A 21 3.43 11.73 0.57
C GLY A 21 4.36 10.53 0.44
N GLN A 22 4.36 9.66 1.44
CA GLN A 22 5.17 8.44 1.48
C GLN A 22 4.59 7.31 0.61
N PRO A 23 5.44 6.44 0.04
CA PRO A 23 5.03 5.33 -0.82
C PRO A 23 4.53 4.12 -0.02
N ALA A 24 3.49 3.48 -0.55
CA ALA A 24 2.96 2.21 -0.06
C ALA A 24 3.82 1.03 -0.55
N PHE A 25 4.08 0.06 0.34
CA PHE A 25 4.76 -1.18 0.00
C PHE A 25 3.81 -2.17 -0.71
N HIS A 26 4.35 -2.91 -1.68
CA HIS A 26 3.63 -3.89 -2.50
C HIS A 26 3.24 -5.15 -1.72
N ASN A 27 1.96 -5.54 -1.79
CA ASN A 27 1.42 -6.76 -1.21
C ASN A 27 1.70 -7.99 -2.10
N THR A 28 2.20 -9.08 -1.51
CA THR A 28 2.33 -10.39 -2.17
C THR A 28 1.13 -11.27 -1.80
N PRO A 29 0.43 -11.93 -2.75
CA PRO A 29 -0.74 -12.75 -2.44
C PRO A 29 -0.37 -13.97 -1.58
N GLY A 30 -1.01 -14.11 -0.41
CA GLY A 30 -0.77 -15.20 0.55
C GLY A 30 0.04 -14.81 1.78
N ALA A 31 0.60 -13.60 1.83
CA ALA A 31 1.22 -13.07 3.05
C ALA A 31 0.16 -12.70 4.09
N MET A 32 0.35 -13.11 5.34
CA MET A 32 -0.42 -12.56 6.46
C MET A 32 -0.04 -11.10 6.63
N ASN A 33 -0.94 -10.21 6.23
CA ASN A 33 -0.78 -8.77 6.36
C ASN A 33 -1.35 -8.33 7.70
N TYR A 34 -0.47 -8.04 8.63
CA TYR A 34 -0.86 -7.50 9.93
C TYR A 34 -0.73 -5.97 9.88
N GLU A 35 -1.84 -5.26 10.07
CA GLU A 35 -1.86 -3.80 10.16
C GLU A 35 -2.55 -3.38 11.47
N LEU A 36 -1.89 -2.53 12.25
CA LEU A 36 -2.49 -1.97 13.46
C LEU A 36 -3.67 -1.06 13.10
N PRO A 37 -4.78 -1.10 13.86
CA PRO A 37 -5.88 -0.16 13.70
C PRO A 37 -5.42 1.30 13.84
N THR A 38 -5.75 2.13 12.87
CA THR A 38 -5.37 3.56 12.90
C THR A 38 -6.31 4.36 13.79
N THR A 39 -5.77 5.04 14.80
CA THR A 39 -6.52 5.98 15.64
C THR A 39 -6.53 7.38 15.01
N LYS A 40 -7.69 8.03 14.99
CA LYS A 40 -7.84 9.42 14.54
C LYS A 40 -7.97 10.36 15.74
N TYR A 41 -7.15 11.39 15.78
CA TYR A 41 -7.17 12.44 16.81
C TYR A 41 -7.90 13.69 16.29
N GLU A 42 -8.57 14.42 17.18
CA GLU A 42 -9.36 15.62 16.90
C GLU A 42 -8.47 16.87 16.70
N THR A 43 -7.37 17.00 17.46
CA THR A 43 -6.55 18.21 17.47
C THR A 43 -5.63 18.29 16.25
N GLN A 44 -5.54 19.48 15.67
CA GLN A 44 -4.67 19.75 14.54
C GLN A 44 -3.26 20.16 15.01
N ASP A 45 -2.24 19.72 14.28
CA ASP A 45 -0.83 19.99 14.60
C ASP A 45 -0.31 21.33 14.06
N THR A 46 -1.18 22.15 13.44
CA THR A 46 -0.78 23.41 12.79
C THR A 46 -1.65 24.57 13.22
N PHE A 47 -1.02 25.68 13.60
CA PHE A 47 -1.69 26.90 14.06
C PHE A 47 -1.54 27.99 13.00
N ASN A 48 -2.63 28.34 12.33
CA ASN A 48 -2.62 29.38 11.30
C ASN A 48 -3.17 30.72 11.84
N ALA A 49 -2.34 31.76 11.75
CA ALA A 49 -2.70 33.14 12.08
C ALA A 49 -3.78 33.73 11.15
N GLY A 50 -4.04 33.11 10.00
CA GLY A 50 -5.07 33.51 9.04
C GLY A 50 -4.71 34.82 8.33
N ILE A 51 -5.70 35.69 8.12
CA ILE A 51 -5.55 36.96 7.37
C ILE A 51 -4.60 37.94 8.07
N VAL A 52 -4.40 37.79 9.39
CA VAL A 52 -3.52 38.67 10.20
C VAL A 52 -2.05 38.21 10.15
N GLY A 53 -1.75 37.01 9.64
CA GLY A 53 -0.40 36.45 9.59
C GLY A 53 0.68 37.35 8.98
N PRO A 54 0.42 38.07 7.86
CA PRO A 54 1.39 39.02 7.32
C PRO A 54 1.74 40.18 8.27
N LEU A 55 0.80 40.60 9.13
CA LEU A 55 1.05 41.65 10.12
C LEU A 55 1.96 41.16 11.23
N TYR A 56 1.79 39.92 11.70
CA TYR A 56 2.71 39.32 12.68
C TYR A 56 4.11 39.16 12.10
N LYS A 57 4.24 38.66 10.87
CA LYS A 57 5.52 38.58 10.16
C LYS A 57 6.26 39.91 10.10
N MET A 58 5.54 41.02 9.87
CA MET A 58 6.12 42.37 9.91
C MET A 58 6.69 42.72 11.29
N VAL A 59 6.00 42.35 12.36
CA VAL A 59 6.47 42.60 13.74
C VAL A 59 7.67 41.72 14.08
N HIS A 60 7.67 40.43 13.72
CA HIS A 60 8.83 39.56 13.91
C HIS A 60 10.07 40.10 13.17
N ILE A 61 9.92 40.61 11.94
CA ILE A 61 11.02 41.26 11.21
C ILE A 61 11.57 42.45 12.01
N PHE A 62 10.70 43.28 12.58
CA PHE A 62 11.14 44.38 13.44
C PHE A 62 11.87 43.87 14.69
N LEU A 63 11.33 42.86 15.37
CA LEU A 63 11.95 42.25 16.55
C LEU A 63 13.29 41.60 16.23
N ASN A 64 13.48 41.05 15.03
CA ASN A 64 14.77 40.52 14.57
C ASN A 64 15.82 41.64 14.34
N VAL A 65 15.38 42.85 14.02
CA VAL A 65 16.27 44.02 13.92
C VAL A 65 16.61 44.57 15.31
N VAL A 66 15.63 44.60 16.22
CA VAL A 66 15.83 45.07 17.60
C VAL A 66 16.69 44.08 18.40
N GLN A 67 16.44 42.79 18.24
CA GLN A 67 17.15 41.71 18.91
C GLN A 67 17.66 40.70 17.88
N PRO A 68 18.84 40.94 17.28
CA PRO A 68 19.44 40.04 16.28
C PRO A 68 20.25 38.91 16.92
N ASN A 69 20.52 38.98 18.23
CA ASN A 69 21.38 38.03 18.92
C ASN A 69 20.70 36.65 19.03
N ASP A 70 21.49 35.60 18.91
CA ASP A 70 21.04 34.22 19.10
C ASP A 70 20.62 33.95 20.56
N PHE A 71 19.69 33.02 20.73
CA PHE A 71 19.21 32.59 22.04
C PHE A 71 20.37 32.25 23.01
N PRO A 72 20.44 32.87 24.20
CA PRO A 72 21.62 32.83 25.06
C PRO A 72 21.58 31.58 25.95
N LEU A 73 21.84 30.42 25.35
CA LEU A 73 21.71 29.11 25.96
C LEU A 73 22.45 29.01 27.31
N ASP A 74 23.71 29.44 27.37
CA ASP A 74 24.55 29.27 28.55
C ASP A 74 24.17 30.22 29.70
N LEU A 75 23.69 31.42 29.36
CA LEU A 75 23.16 32.37 30.33
C LEU A 75 21.89 31.83 31.00
N ILE A 76 20.95 31.27 30.21
CA ILE A 76 19.73 30.65 30.74
C ILE A 76 20.06 29.46 31.63
N LYS A 77 21.04 28.62 31.25
CA LYS A 77 21.51 27.52 32.09
C LYS A 77 22.03 28.01 33.44
N LYS A 78 22.92 29.01 33.45
CA LYS A 78 23.45 29.63 34.68
C LYS A 78 22.33 30.17 35.57
N LEU A 79 21.33 30.83 34.98
CA LEU A 79 20.20 31.44 35.68
C LEU A 79 19.31 30.38 36.36
N ILE A 80 19.06 29.25 35.70
CA ILE A 80 18.28 28.14 36.28
C ILE A 80 19.05 27.44 37.41
N GLN A 81 20.36 27.21 37.23
CA GLN A 81 21.20 26.53 38.24
C GLN A 81 21.48 27.38 39.48
N ASN A 82 21.37 28.71 39.39
CA ASN A 82 21.50 29.69 40.47
C ASN A 82 22.82 29.65 41.29
N LYS A 83 23.77 28.77 40.93
CA LYS A 83 25.06 28.57 41.63
C LYS A 83 26.24 29.32 41.02
N ASN A 84 26.14 29.72 39.75
CA ASN A 84 27.22 30.36 38.98
C ASN A 84 26.80 31.71 38.37
N PHE A 85 25.74 32.33 38.88
CA PHE A 85 25.27 33.64 38.41
C PHE A 85 26.04 34.76 39.12
N ASP A 86 27.02 35.35 38.44
CA ASP A 86 27.72 36.54 38.89
C ASP A 86 26.99 37.77 38.35
N ILE A 87 26.33 38.49 39.27
CA ILE A 87 25.57 39.72 38.96
C ILE A 87 26.42 40.74 38.18
N SER A 88 27.74 40.78 38.36
CA SER A 88 28.61 41.76 37.68
C SER A 88 28.96 41.38 36.24
N VAL A 89 29.18 40.08 35.98
CA VAL A 89 29.59 39.56 34.66
C VAL A 89 28.37 39.22 33.81
N ASP A 90 27.40 38.51 34.39
CA ASP A 90 26.23 38.01 33.68
C ASP A 90 25.22 39.13 33.38
N SER A 91 25.16 40.20 34.20
CA SER A 91 24.35 41.39 33.84
C SER A 91 24.87 42.10 32.60
N LYS A 92 26.19 42.05 32.35
CA LYS A 92 26.79 42.62 31.13
C LYS A 92 26.43 41.77 29.90
N GLU A 93 26.41 40.45 30.06
CA GLU A 93 26.03 39.50 29.00
C GLU A 93 24.53 39.60 28.67
N ILE A 94 23.67 39.72 29.68
CA ILE A 94 22.23 40.04 29.53
C ILE A 94 22.05 41.38 28.81
N ALA A 95 22.78 42.42 29.23
CA ALA A 95 22.66 43.75 28.62
C ALA A 95 23.15 43.79 27.17
N LEU A 96 24.17 42.99 26.82
CA LEU A 96 24.63 42.83 25.43
C LEU A 96 23.63 42.06 24.59
N TYR A 97 23.04 41.00 25.15
CA TYR A 97 21.94 40.28 24.52
C TYR A 97 20.80 41.26 24.27
N GLU A 98 20.20 41.89 25.29
CA GLU A 98 19.02 42.74 25.13
C GLU A 98 19.31 44.18 24.67
N ILE A 99 20.49 44.48 24.11
CA ILE A 99 20.94 45.86 23.89
C ILE A 99 19.96 46.71 23.08
N GLY A 100 19.35 46.15 22.03
CA GLY A 100 18.36 46.89 21.24
C GLY A 100 17.03 47.10 21.97
N VAL A 101 16.58 46.12 22.77
CA VAL A 101 15.40 46.27 23.63
C VAL A 101 15.65 47.35 24.68
N LEU A 102 16.84 47.36 25.31
CA LEU A 102 17.26 48.37 26.27
C LEU A 102 17.33 49.76 25.65
N ILE A 103 17.91 49.91 24.45
CA ILE A 103 17.94 51.19 23.73
C ILE A 103 16.52 51.69 23.47
N CYS A 104 15.62 50.83 22.97
CA CYS A 104 14.22 51.19 22.74
C CYS A 104 13.50 51.59 24.04
N ALA A 105 13.72 50.85 25.13
CA ALA A 105 13.14 51.16 26.44
C ALA A 105 13.65 52.50 26.99
N ILE A 106 14.95 52.77 26.90
CA ILE A 106 15.55 54.05 27.32
C ILE A 106 15.00 55.21 26.50
N LEU A 107 14.89 55.07 25.17
CA LEU A 107 14.26 56.09 24.32
C LEU A 107 12.80 56.33 24.69
N GLY A 108 12.05 55.27 25.02
CA GLY A 108 10.68 55.37 25.52
C GLY A 108 10.60 56.08 26.88
N LEU A 109 11.50 55.77 27.82
CA LEU A 109 11.59 56.44 29.12
C LEU A 109 11.93 57.93 28.99
N LEU A 110 12.89 58.26 28.11
CA LEU A 110 13.20 59.65 27.77
C LEU A 110 11.96 60.36 27.21
N PHE A 111 11.18 59.71 26.35
CA PHE A 111 9.93 60.26 25.84
C PHE A 111 8.91 60.52 26.96
N ILE A 112 8.74 59.58 27.89
CA ILE A 112 7.81 59.68 29.02
C ILE A 112 8.15 60.88 29.92
N ILE A 113 9.44 61.16 30.14
CA ILE A 113 9.89 62.28 30.98
C ILE A 113 9.86 63.60 30.21
N LEU A 114 10.41 63.62 28.99
CA LEU A 114 10.57 64.87 28.23
C LEU A 114 9.24 65.41 27.70
N MET A 115 8.30 64.56 27.31
CA MET A 115 7.02 65.00 26.73
C MET A 115 6.17 65.87 27.67
N PRO A 116 5.91 65.50 28.95
CA PRO A 116 5.19 66.35 29.88
C PRO A 116 5.97 67.61 30.27
N LEU A 117 7.31 67.54 30.37
CA LEU A 117 8.16 68.71 30.60
C LEU A 117 8.04 69.72 29.45
N VAL A 118 8.22 69.26 28.21
CA VAL A 118 8.05 70.09 27.01
C VAL A 118 6.62 70.62 26.92
N GLY A 119 5.61 69.82 27.24
CA GLY A 119 4.22 70.26 27.30
C GLY A 119 3.98 71.37 28.34
N CYS A 120 4.56 71.24 29.53
CA CYS A 120 4.49 72.25 30.59
C CYS A 120 5.19 73.56 30.17
N PHE A 121 6.44 73.48 29.68
CA PHE A 121 7.16 74.65 29.14
C PHE A 121 6.43 75.28 27.96
N PHE A 122 5.88 74.47 27.05
CA PHE A 122 5.09 74.95 25.93
C PHE A 122 3.85 75.69 26.39
N CYS A 123 3.12 75.15 27.39
CA CYS A 123 1.94 75.80 27.98
C CYS A 123 2.31 77.14 28.64
N MET A 124 3.33 77.16 29.50
CA MET A 124 3.81 78.39 30.15
C MET A 124 4.28 79.44 29.13
N CYS A 125 5.09 79.05 28.16
CA CYS A 125 5.54 79.94 27.08
C CYS A 125 4.36 80.48 26.28
N ARG A 126 3.35 79.64 26.02
CA ARG A 126 2.14 80.03 25.28
C ARG A 126 1.28 81.01 26.07
N CYS A 127 1.14 80.85 27.38
CA CYS A 127 0.48 81.81 28.26
C CYS A 127 1.21 83.17 28.29
N CYS A 128 2.53 83.18 28.10
CA CYS A 128 3.33 84.41 27.92
C CYS A 128 3.39 84.90 26.47
N ASN A 129 2.40 84.56 25.62
CA ASN A 129 2.33 84.88 24.19
C ASN A 129 3.48 84.32 23.31
N LYS A 130 4.41 83.51 23.83
CA LYS A 130 5.46 82.84 23.03
C LYS A 130 4.98 81.49 22.50
N CYS A 131 5.81 80.73 21.77
CA CYS A 131 5.47 79.39 21.24
C CYS A 131 4.14 79.32 20.44
N GLY A 132 3.80 80.42 19.76
CA GLY A 132 2.56 80.55 18.99
C GLY A 132 1.32 80.90 19.80
N GLY A 133 1.48 81.39 21.03
CA GLY A 133 0.44 82.04 21.83
C GLY A 133 0.03 83.40 21.28
N GLU A 134 0.99 84.20 20.82
CA GLU A 134 0.75 85.46 20.13
C GLU A 134 -0.06 85.22 18.84
N MET A 135 -1.29 85.76 18.81
CA MET A 135 -2.20 85.74 17.66
C MET A 135 -1.80 86.79 16.62
N HIS A 136 -0.54 86.77 16.24
CA HIS A 136 0.03 87.65 15.22
C HIS A 136 0.63 86.81 14.09
N GLN A 137 0.32 87.15 12.84
CA GLN A 137 0.85 86.45 11.66
C GLN A 137 1.80 87.33 10.86
N ARG A 138 3.09 86.93 10.88
CA ARG A 138 4.13 87.54 10.05
C ARG A 138 4.07 87.07 8.60
N GLN A 139 4.18 87.99 7.65
CA GLN A 139 4.13 87.66 6.21
C GLN A 139 5.47 87.06 5.77
N LYS A 140 5.44 85.89 5.12
CA LYS A 140 6.63 85.18 4.62
C LYS A 140 6.51 84.98 3.11
N GLN A 141 7.58 85.25 2.36
CA GLN A 141 7.61 85.11 0.89
C GLN A 141 7.05 83.77 0.37
N ASN A 142 7.26 82.66 1.10
CA ASN A 142 6.79 81.32 0.70
C ASN A 142 5.60 80.77 1.52
N ALA A 143 4.76 81.64 2.09
CA ALA A 143 3.66 81.24 2.98
C ALA A 143 2.67 80.20 2.37
N PRO A 144 2.23 80.30 1.10
CA PRO A 144 1.32 79.32 0.49
C PRO A 144 1.95 77.92 0.33
N CYS A 145 3.20 77.86 -0.11
CA CYS A 145 3.94 76.60 -0.28
C CYS A 145 4.15 75.91 1.09
N ARG A 146 4.57 76.68 2.10
CA ARG A 146 4.80 76.18 3.46
C ARG A 146 3.53 75.64 4.10
N ARG A 147 2.38 76.31 3.91
CA ARG A 147 1.08 75.83 4.40
C ARG A 147 0.69 74.50 3.76
N LYS A 148 0.79 74.40 2.43
CA LYS A 148 0.48 73.16 1.69
C LYS A 148 1.39 72.01 2.12
N CYS A 149 2.69 72.26 2.25
CA CYS A 149 3.67 71.28 2.69
C CYS A 149 3.38 70.78 4.12
N LEU A 150 3.10 71.68 5.07
CA LEU A 150 2.73 71.31 6.44
C LEU A 150 1.39 70.55 6.48
N GLY A 151 0.39 70.97 5.70
CA GLY A 151 -0.89 70.28 5.58
C GLY A 151 -0.77 68.87 5.01
N LEU A 152 -0.02 68.71 3.91
CA LEU A 152 0.25 67.39 3.31
C LEU A 152 1.06 66.50 4.25
N SER A 153 2.08 67.05 4.90
CA SER A 153 2.90 66.29 5.87
C SER A 153 2.06 65.81 7.04
N LEU A 154 1.20 66.67 7.60
CA LEU A 154 0.29 66.29 8.68
C LEU A 154 -0.71 65.23 8.21
N LEU A 155 -1.23 65.35 6.97
CA LEU A 155 -2.13 64.36 6.39
C LEU A 155 -1.45 62.98 6.28
N VAL A 156 -0.23 62.93 5.73
CA VAL A 156 0.55 61.68 5.62
C VAL A 156 0.82 61.07 6.99
N ILE A 157 1.20 61.90 7.98
CA ILE A 157 1.42 61.43 9.35
C ILE A 157 0.11 60.90 9.95
N CYS A 158 -1.03 61.58 9.74
CA CYS A 158 -2.34 61.11 10.21
C CYS A 158 -2.72 59.76 9.59
N LEU A 159 -2.51 59.57 8.28
CA LEU A 159 -2.74 58.27 7.63
C LEU A 159 -1.86 57.16 8.19
N LEU A 160 -0.58 57.44 8.44
CA LEU A 160 0.35 56.48 9.06
C LEU A 160 -0.01 56.16 10.51
N MET A 161 -0.49 57.15 11.28
CA MET A 161 -1.01 56.94 12.63
C MET A 161 -2.29 56.11 12.60
N SER A 162 -3.24 56.42 11.70
CA SER A 162 -4.47 55.63 11.52
C SER A 162 -4.16 54.16 11.21
N LEU A 163 -3.16 53.88 10.37
CA LEU A 163 -2.75 52.50 10.11
C LEU A 163 -2.23 51.79 11.38
N GLY A 164 -1.46 52.49 12.23
CA GLY A 164 -1.02 51.97 13.52
C GLY A 164 -2.17 51.72 14.50
N ILE A 165 -3.16 52.61 14.53
CA ILE A 165 -4.39 52.45 15.32
C ILE A 165 -5.21 51.25 14.84
N ILE A 166 -5.30 51.04 13.52
CA ILE A 166 -5.95 49.84 12.95
C ILE A 166 -5.25 48.57 13.43
N TYR A 167 -3.91 48.53 13.46
CA TYR A 167 -3.17 47.39 14.01
C TYR A 167 -3.52 47.16 15.48
N GLY A 168 -3.64 48.22 16.29
CA GLY A 168 -4.09 48.13 17.68
C GLY A 168 -5.49 47.52 17.82
N PHE A 169 -6.48 47.99 17.04
CA PHE A 169 -7.82 47.42 17.04
C PHE A 169 -7.85 45.95 16.59
N VAL A 170 -7.11 45.63 15.51
CA VAL A 170 -7.01 44.25 15.00
C VAL A 170 -6.37 43.34 16.03
N ALA A 171 -5.25 43.73 16.63
CA ALA A 171 -4.59 42.99 17.68
C ALA A 171 -5.52 42.72 18.86
N ASN A 172 -6.18 43.76 19.37
CA ASN A 172 -7.08 43.67 20.51
C ASN A 172 -8.29 42.76 20.23
N GLN A 173 -8.88 42.85 19.04
CA GLN A 173 -9.97 41.98 18.61
C GLN A 173 -9.50 40.54 18.40
N GLN A 174 -8.27 40.35 17.93
CA GLN A 174 -7.70 39.04 17.68
C GLN A 174 -7.43 38.30 18.99
N THR A 175 -6.85 38.96 20.00
CA THR A 175 -6.70 38.39 21.36
C THR A 175 -8.04 37.88 21.89
N ARG A 176 -9.08 38.73 21.89
CA ARG A 176 -10.44 38.37 22.35
C ARG A 176 -11.03 37.19 21.59
N THR A 177 -10.82 37.15 20.28
CA THR A 177 -11.37 36.08 19.42
C THR A 177 -10.63 34.76 19.64
N ARG A 178 -9.31 34.82 19.79
CA ARG A 178 -8.44 33.64 19.88
C ARG A 178 -8.39 33.04 21.28
N ILE A 179 -8.48 33.84 22.34
CA ILE A 179 -8.58 33.35 23.72
C ILE A 179 -9.83 32.49 23.93
N LYS A 180 -10.97 32.84 23.30
CA LYS A 180 -12.15 31.96 23.28
C LYS A 180 -11.89 30.60 22.61
N GLY A 181 -10.94 30.56 21.68
CA GLY A 181 -10.47 29.32 21.04
C GLY A 181 -9.62 28.43 21.95
N THR A 182 -8.97 28.99 22.97
CA THR A 182 -8.13 28.26 23.94
C THR A 182 -8.90 27.14 24.61
N GLN A 183 -10.15 27.38 25.03
CA GLN A 183 -10.96 26.35 25.67
C GLN A 183 -11.26 25.18 24.73
N LYS A 184 -11.55 25.46 23.45
CA LYS A 184 -11.79 24.43 22.44
C LYS A 184 -10.53 23.59 22.22
N LEU A 185 -9.37 24.24 22.10
CA LEU A 185 -8.09 23.58 21.88
C LEU A 185 -7.65 22.74 23.10
N ALA A 186 -7.82 23.25 24.31
CA ALA A 186 -7.53 22.51 25.54
C ALA A 186 -8.45 21.28 25.67
N LYS A 187 -9.75 21.43 25.37
CA LYS A 187 -10.71 20.33 25.39
C LYS A 187 -10.43 19.27 24.31
N SER A 188 -10.03 19.66 23.10
CA SER A 188 -9.69 18.69 22.04
C SER A 188 -8.43 17.90 22.39
N ASN A 189 -7.37 18.56 22.88
CA ASN A 189 -6.16 17.86 23.34
C ASN A 189 -6.48 16.87 24.47
N PHE A 190 -7.36 17.26 25.39
CA PHE A 190 -7.79 16.38 26.47
C PHE A 190 -8.52 15.13 25.95
N ARG A 191 -9.42 15.30 24.97
CA ARG A 191 -10.09 14.18 24.30
C ARG A 191 -9.10 13.29 23.58
N ASP A 192 -8.09 13.84 22.93
CA ASP A 192 -7.05 13.04 22.27
C ASP A 192 -6.26 12.19 23.26
N PHE A 193 -5.98 12.71 24.46
CA PHE A 193 -5.41 11.89 25.54
C PHE A 193 -6.38 10.81 26.02
N GLN A 194 -7.67 11.10 26.17
CA GLN A 194 -8.67 10.09 26.51
C GLN A 194 -8.74 9.00 25.43
N THR A 195 -8.78 9.38 24.16
CA THR A 195 -8.75 8.47 23.01
C THR A 195 -7.50 7.59 23.05
N LEU A 196 -6.32 8.18 23.28
CA LEU A 196 -5.07 7.45 23.44
C LEU A 196 -5.17 6.36 24.52
N LEU A 197 -5.72 6.70 25.70
CA LEU A 197 -5.89 5.73 26.78
C LEU A 197 -6.93 4.65 26.46
N THR A 198 -8.04 5.00 25.80
CA THR A 198 -9.11 4.04 25.48
C THR A 198 -8.79 3.12 24.30
N GLU A 199 -7.95 3.57 23.37
CA GLU A 199 -7.56 2.79 22.19
C GLU A 199 -6.36 1.88 22.45
N THR A 200 -5.52 2.20 23.44
CA THR A 200 -4.34 1.38 23.80
C THR A 200 -4.71 -0.07 24.13
N PRO A 201 -5.66 -0.35 25.06
CA PRO A 201 -6.10 -1.73 25.32
C PRO A 201 -6.62 -2.45 24.08
N LYS A 202 -7.38 -1.76 23.22
CA LYS A 202 -7.92 -2.35 21.99
C LYS A 202 -6.84 -2.76 21.00
N GLN A 203 -5.76 -1.97 20.90
CA GLN A 203 -4.62 -2.34 20.07
C GLN A 203 -3.89 -3.57 20.64
N ILE A 204 -3.80 -3.69 21.97
CA ILE A 204 -3.24 -4.89 22.63
C ILE A 204 -4.09 -6.11 22.31
N ASP A 205 -5.40 -6.02 22.55
CA ASP A 205 -6.35 -7.10 22.29
C ASP A 205 -6.29 -7.54 20.82
N TYR A 206 -6.20 -6.59 19.88
CA TYR A 206 -6.06 -6.87 18.45
C TYR A 206 -4.76 -7.65 18.14
N VAL A 207 -3.63 -7.24 18.72
CA VAL A 207 -2.34 -7.91 18.54
C VAL A 207 -2.40 -9.36 19.05
N VAL A 208 -3.04 -9.58 20.20
CA VAL A 208 -3.27 -10.92 20.77
C VAL A 208 -4.23 -11.72 19.89
N GLU A 209 -5.30 -11.12 19.35
CA GLU A 209 -6.25 -11.77 18.45
C GLU A 209 -5.58 -12.23 17.14
N GLN A 210 -4.63 -11.46 16.60
CA GLN A 210 -3.89 -11.86 15.39
C GLN A 210 -3.06 -13.15 15.56
N TYR A 211 -2.70 -13.52 16.80
CA TYR A 211 -2.12 -14.84 17.05
C TYR A 211 -3.11 -15.95 16.66
N THR A 212 -4.39 -15.78 16.97
CA THR A 212 -5.44 -16.77 16.64
C THR A 212 -5.56 -16.95 15.13
N ASN A 213 -5.44 -15.88 14.34
CA ASN A 213 -5.43 -15.97 12.88
C ASN A 213 -4.23 -16.77 12.36
N THR A 214 -3.04 -16.48 12.90
CA THR A 214 -1.79 -17.19 12.59
C THR A 214 -1.89 -18.67 12.94
N LYS A 215 -2.39 -18.98 14.15
CA LYS A 215 -2.66 -20.33 14.63
C LYS A 215 -3.65 -21.07 13.74
N ASN A 216 -4.77 -20.44 13.38
CA ASN A 216 -5.79 -21.04 12.53
C ASN A 216 -5.24 -21.37 11.14
N LYS A 217 -4.35 -20.53 10.60
CA LYS A 217 -3.66 -20.81 9.33
C LYS A 217 -2.72 -22.01 9.46
N ALA A 218 -1.92 -22.08 10.52
CA ALA A 218 -1.08 -23.24 10.80
C ALA A 218 -1.93 -24.51 10.99
N PHE A 219 -3.04 -24.43 11.72
CA PHE A 219 -3.96 -25.55 11.94
C PHE A 219 -4.59 -26.03 10.63
N SER A 220 -5.00 -25.11 9.75
CA SER A 220 -5.51 -25.46 8.42
C SER A 220 -4.48 -26.23 7.59
N ASP A 221 -3.20 -25.84 7.63
CA ASP A 221 -2.15 -26.50 6.87
C ASP A 221 -1.73 -27.85 7.51
N LEU A 222 -1.80 -27.94 8.85
CA LEU A 222 -1.59 -29.18 9.61
C LEU A 222 -2.74 -30.18 9.41
N ASP A 223 -4.00 -29.74 9.48
CA ASP A 223 -5.17 -30.58 9.20
C ASP A 223 -5.17 -31.08 7.75
N GLY A 224 -4.70 -30.23 6.83
CA GLY A 224 -4.54 -30.54 5.42
C GLY A 224 -3.21 -31.18 5.05
N ILE A 225 -2.41 -31.71 5.98
CA ILE A 225 -1.04 -32.18 5.71
C ILE A 225 -0.97 -33.17 4.54
N GLY A 226 -1.96 -34.05 4.38
CA GLY A 226 -1.99 -35.00 3.27
C GLY A 226 -2.02 -34.29 1.92
N SER A 227 -2.80 -33.21 1.82
CA SER A 227 -2.86 -32.39 0.61
C SER A 227 -1.64 -31.46 0.46
N VAL A 228 -1.14 -30.88 1.55
CA VAL A 228 -0.06 -29.88 1.52
C VAL A 228 1.31 -30.55 1.39
N LEU A 229 1.68 -31.42 2.33
CA LEU A 229 2.94 -32.16 2.31
C LEU A 229 2.85 -33.34 1.34
N GLY A 230 1.82 -34.18 1.47
CA GLY A 230 1.66 -35.34 0.60
C GLY A 230 1.42 -34.97 -0.86
N GLY A 231 0.71 -33.87 -1.14
CA GLY A 231 0.58 -33.31 -2.48
C GLY A 231 1.91 -32.84 -3.06
N ARG A 232 2.74 -32.11 -2.29
CA ARG A 232 4.09 -31.70 -2.72
C ARG A 232 4.99 -32.88 -3.05
N ILE A 233 4.96 -33.94 -2.22
CA ILE A 233 5.72 -35.17 -2.48
C ILE A 233 5.22 -35.83 -3.75
N LYS A 234 3.89 -35.99 -3.91
CA LYS A 234 3.28 -36.53 -5.11
C LYS A 234 3.67 -35.76 -6.36
N ASP A 235 3.69 -34.43 -6.31
CA ASP A 235 4.06 -33.56 -7.43
C ASP A 235 5.53 -33.69 -7.84
N GLN A 236 6.43 -34.07 -6.92
CA GLN A 236 7.82 -34.40 -7.24
C GLN A 236 7.96 -35.77 -7.94
N LEU A 237 7.11 -36.74 -7.60
CA LEU A 237 7.19 -38.11 -8.10
C LEU A 237 6.44 -38.30 -9.43
N LYS A 238 5.24 -37.73 -9.54
CA LYS A 238 4.31 -37.93 -10.67
C LYS A 238 4.94 -37.65 -12.06
N PRO A 239 5.72 -36.57 -12.27
CA PRO A 239 6.34 -36.29 -13.57
C PRO A 239 7.34 -37.37 -14.03
N LYS A 240 7.93 -38.13 -13.10
CA LYS A 240 8.87 -39.22 -13.41
C LYS A 240 8.16 -40.55 -13.64
N VAL A 241 7.06 -40.80 -12.93
CA VAL A 241 6.34 -42.08 -12.96
C VAL A 241 5.32 -42.16 -14.09
N THR A 242 4.52 -41.10 -14.29
CA THR A 242 3.40 -41.12 -15.25
C THR A 242 3.79 -41.49 -16.68
N PRO A 243 4.90 -40.99 -17.27
CA PRO A 243 5.26 -41.35 -18.64
C PRO A 243 5.48 -42.86 -18.84
N VAL A 244 6.10 -43.53 -17.87
CA VAL A 244 6.37 -44.97 -17.95
C VAL A 244 5.10 -45.80 -17.80
N LEU A 245 4.21 -45.40 -16.88
CA LEU A 245 2.92 -46.08 -16.72
C LEU A 245 2.04 -45.94 -17.97
N GLU A 246 2.05 -44.79 -18.66
CA GLU A 246 1.35 -44.63 -19.94
C GLU A 246 1.96 -45.49 -21.05
N GLU A 247 3.29 -45.62 -21.12
CA GLU A 247 3.93 -46.53 -22.08
C GLU A 247 3.54 -48.00 -21.84
N ILE A 248 3.49 -48.45 -20.58
CA ILE A 248 3.05 -49.82 -20.23
C ILE A 248 1.56 -50.00 -20.57
N LYS A 249 0.71 -49.01 -20.30
CA LYS A 249 -0.72 -49.04 -20.66
C LYS A 249 -0.95 -49.13 -22.16
N ALA A 250 -0.18 -48.39 -22.94
CA ALA A 250 -0.22 -48.48 -24.41
C ALA A 250 0.17 -49.89 -24.87
N MET A 251 1.15 -50.52 -24.23
CA MET A 251 1.53 -51.91 -24.52
C MET A 251 0.44 -52.91 -24.10
N ALA A 252 -0.22 -52.71 -22.96
CA ALA A 252 -1.37 -53.50 -22.54
C ALA A 252 -2.51 -53.45 -23.58
N THR A 253 -2.74 -52.27 -24.15
CA THR A 253 -3.72 -52.07 -25.22
C THR A 253 -3.29 -52.79 -26.50
N ALA A 254 -1.99 -52.73 -26.84
CA ALA A 254 -1.42 -53.43 -27.99
C ALA A 254 -1.53 -54.96 -27.86
N ILE A 255 -1.37 -55.52 -26.65
CA ILE A 255 -1.56 -56.96 -26.37
C ILE A 255 -3.00 -57.37 -26.71
N LYS A 256 -4.01 -56.65 -26.19
CA LYS A 256 -5.43 -56.91 -26.48
C LYS A 256 -5.75 -56.83 -27.96
N GLN A 257 -5.30 -55.76 -28.63
CA GLN A 257 -5.49 -55.59 -30.08
C GLN A 257 -4.81 -56.69 -30.90
N THR A 258 -3.63 -57.16 -30.46
CA THR A 258 -2.90 -58.26 -31.12
C THR A 258 -3.64 -59.57 -30.96
N LYS A 259 -4.17 -59.86 -29.77
CA LYS A 259 -5.01 -61.04 -29.52
C LYS A 259 -6.24 -61.05 -30.41
N ASP A 260 -6.99 -59.95 -30.44
CA ASP A 260 -8.20 -59.81 -31.25
C ASP A 260 -7.89 -59.97 -32.74
N ALA A 261 -6.79 -59.36 -33.22
CA ALA A 261 -6.37 -59.47 -34.60
C ALA A 261 -5.93 -60.90 -34.97
N LEU A 262 -5.18 -61.59 -34.09
CA LEU A 262 -4.79 -63.01 -34.27
C LEU A 262 -6.00 -63.94 -34.23
N GLN A 263 -6.98 -63.69 -33.38
CA GLN A 263 -8.21 -64.49 -33.30
C GLN A 263 -9.07 -64.31 -34.57
N ASN A 264 -9.21 -63.08 -35.04
CA ASN A 264 -9.87 -62.76 -36.32
C ASN A 264 -9.10 -63.37 -37.50
N MET A 265 -7.77 -63.40 -37.44
CA MET A 265 -6.92 -64.02 -38.46
C MET A 265 -7.09 -65.55 -38.48
N SER A 266 -6.98 -66.23 -37.33
CA SER A 266 -7.16 -67.69 -37.21
C SER A 266 -8.56 -68.12 -37.67
N SER A 267 -9.61 -67.42 -37.23
CA SER A 267 -10.99 -67.70 -37.68
C SER A 267 -11.17 -67.47 -39.18
N SER A 268 -10.64 -66.37 -39.73
CA SER A 268 -10.71 -66.08 -41.18
C SER A 268 -9.94 -67.12 -42.00
N LEU A 269 -8.77 -67.56 -41.55
CA LEU A 269 -7.98 -68.61 -42.22
C LEU A 269 -8.77 -69.93 -42.28
N LYS A 270 -9.40 -70.32 -41.17
CA LYS A 270 -10.25 -71.52 -41.11
C LYS A 270 -11.45 -71.41 -42.06
N SER A 271 -12.17 -70.29 -42.02
CA SER A 271 -13.31 -70.05 -42.92
C SER A 271 -12.90 -70.02 -44.39
N LEU A 272 -11.74 -69.46 -44.73
CA LEU A 272 -11.20 -69.45 -46.09
C LEU A 272 -10.77 -70.85 -46.54
N GLN A 273 -10.22 -71.67 -45.66
CA GLN A 273 -9.87 -73.05 -45.98
C GLN A 273 -11.12 -73.89 -46.27
N ASP A 274 -12.15 -73.79 -45.42
CA ASP A 274 -13.44 -74.45 -45.63
C ASP A 274 -14.09 -73.97 -46.93
N ALA A 275 -14.13 -72.65 -47.16
CA ALA A 275 -14.74 -72.07 -48.35
C ALA A 275 -13.96 -72.41 -49.63
N ALA A 276 -12.63 -72.46 -49.61
CA ALA A 276 -11.83 -72.87 -50.75
C ALA A 276 -12.12 -74.33 -51.15
N THR A 277 -12.26 -75.24 -50.19
CA THR A 277 -12.63 -76.64 -50.48
C THR A 277 -14.03 -76.76 -51.08
N GLN A 278 -15.01 -76.03 -50.52
CA GLN A 278 -16.38 -76.01 -51.03
C GLN A 278 -16.46 -75.37 -52.42
N LEU A 279 -15.79 -74.24 -52.63
CA LEU A 279 -15.76 -73.54 -53.91
C LEU A 279 -15.10 -74.40 -54.99
N ASN A 280 -13.96 -75.03 -54.69
CA ASN A 280 -13.29 -75.92 -55.63
C ASN A 280 -14.14 -77.15 -55.97
N THR A 281 -14.83 -77.74 -54.98
CA THR A 281 -15.71 -78.90 -55.19
C THR A 281 -16.92 -78.52 -56.06
N ASN A 282 -17.59 -77.41 -55.74
CA ASN A 282 -18.76 -76.94 -56.48
C ASN A 282 -18.42 -76.51 -57.91
N LEU A 283 -17.32 -75.77 -58.11
CA LEU A 283 -16.86 -75.36 -59.45
C LEU A 283 -16.40 -76.57 -60.26
N SER A 284 -15.70 -77.53 -59.66
CA SER A 284 -15.31 -78.77 -60.34
C SER A 284 -16.53 -79.60 -60.74
N SER A 285 -17.56 -79.67 -59.88
CA SER A 285 -18.81 -80.36 -60.20
C SER A 285 -19.52 -79.74 -61.41
N VAL A 286 -19.64 -78.41 -61.44
CA VAL A 286 -20.22 -77.69 -62.59
C VAL A 286 -19.35 -77.87 -63.83
N ARG A 287 -18.02 -77.77 -63.70
CA ARG A 287 -17.09 -77.96 -64.81
C ARG A 287 -17.26 -79.34 -65.44
N ASN A 288 -17.30 -80.39 -64.62
CA ASN A 288 -17.51 -81.77 -65.08
C ASN A 288 -18.91 -81.96 -65.69
N SER A 289 -19.94 -81.31 -65.15
CA SER A 289 -21.30 -81.31 -65.71
C SER A 289 -21.34 -80.71 -67.13
N ILE A 290 -20.70 -79.56 -67.32
CA ILE A 290 -20.57 -78.91 -68.63
C ILE A 290 -19.72 -79.77 -69.57
N GLU A 291 -18.61 -80.37 -69.10
CA GLU A 291 -17.74 -81.23 -69.90
C GLU A 291 -18.45 -82.49 -70.40
N ASN A 292 -19.24 -83.13 -69.53
CA ASN A 292 -20.08 -84.27 -69.87
C ASN A 292 -21.13 -83.88 -70.91
N SER A 293 -21.76 -82.71 -70.75
CA SER A 293 -22.72 -82.16 -71.71
C SER A 293 -22.07 -81.89 -73.07
N LEU A 294 -20.84 -81.34 -73.09
CA LEU A 294 -20.04 -81.09 -74.29
C LEU A 294 -19.51 -82.37 -74.98
N SER A 295 -19.49 -83.49 -74.27
CA SER A 295 -19.06 -84.81 -74.78
C SER A 295 -20.23 -85.69 -75.22
N SER A 296 -21.47 -85.23 -75.02
CA SER A 296 -22.68 -85.97 -75.37
C SER A 296 -22.88 -86.07 -76.89
N SER A 297 -23.58 -87.13 -77.34
CA SER A 297 -23.95 -87.28 -78.75
C SER A 297 -24.79 -86.12 -79.29
N ASP A 298 -25.54 -85.44 -78.41
CA ASP A 298 -26.40 -84.29 -78.75
C ASP A 298 -25.60 -83.06 -79.21
N CYS A 299 -24.29 -83.06 -78.96
CA CYS A 299 -23.37 -81.98 -79.23
C CYS A 299 -22.51 -82.23 -80.51
N THR A 300 -22.77 -83.31 -81.25
CA THR A 300 -22.04 -83.68 -82.48
C THR A 300 -22.75 -83.28 -83.79
N SER A 301 -24.02 -82.85 -83.72
CA SER A 301 -24.82 -82.48 -84.90
C SER A 301 -24.93 -80.97 -85.08
N ASP A 302 -24.98 -80.51 -86.34
CA ASP A 302 -25.23 -79.10 -86.67
C ASP A 302 -26.72 -78.76 -86.42
N PRO A 303 -27.06 -77.59 -85.81
CA PRO A 303 -26.20 -76.45 -85.47
C PRO A 303 -25.57 -76.49 -84.06
N ALA A 304 -25.81 -77.54 -83.26
CA ALA A 304 -25.35 -77.62 -81.86
C ALA A 304 -23.81 -77.73 -81.72
N SER A 305 -23.15 -78.43 -82.65
CA SER A 305 -21.69 -78.63 -82.65
C SER A 305 -20.89 -77.32 -82.61
N LYS A 306 -21.26 -76.30 -83.41
CA LYS A 306 -20.56 -75.00 -83.42
C LYS A 306 -20.70 -74.24 -82.11
N ILE A 307 -21.85 -74.34 -81.46
CA ILE A 307 -22.11 -73.67 -80.17
C ILE A 307 -21.28 -74.34 -79.08
N CYS A 308 -21.31 -75.67 -79.02
CA CYS A 308 -20.52 -76.49 -78.12
C CYS A 308 -19.01 -76.22 -78.22
N ASP A 309 -18.45 -76.23 -79.44
CA ASP A 309 -17.02 -75.98 -79.67
C ASP A 309 -16.61 -74.57 -79.23
N SER A 310 -17.53 -73.61 -79.24
CA SER A 310 -17.27 -72.25 -78.74
C SER A 310 -17.22 -72.15 -77.20
N ILE A 311 -17.78 -73.12 -76.47
CA ILE A 311 -17.78 -73.16 -75.00
C ILE A 311 -16.52 -73.87 -74.47
N ARG A 312 -16.05 -74.92 -75.17
CA ARG A 312 -14.94 -75.80 -74.75
C ARG A 312 -13.67 -75.04 -74.29
N PRO A 313 -13.19 -73.97 -74.98
CA PRO A 313 -12.00 -73.24 -74.52
C PRO A 313 -12.19 -72.55 -73.17
N SER A 314 -13.40 -72.02 -72.91
CA SER A 314 -13.71 -71.25 -71.70
C SER A 314 -13.81 -72.12 -70.45
N LEU A 315 -14.10 -73.42 -70.60
CA LEU A 315 -14.28 -74.34 -69.48
C LEU A 315 -13.05 -74.48 -68.59
N SER A 316 -11.86 -74.33 -69.19
CA SER A 316 -10.59 -74.39 -68.47
C SER A 316 -10.44 -73.31 -67.38
N SER A 317 -11.09 -72.17 -67.58
CA SER A 317 -11.08 -71.00 -66.67
C SER A 317 -12.12 -71.06 -65.54
N LEU A 318 -12.99 -72.09 -65.52
CA LEU A 318 -13.95 -72.29 -64.43
C LEU A 318 -13.27 -73.05 -63.28
N GLY A 319 -12.52 -72.31 -62.46
CA GLY A 319 -11.73 -72.82 -61.34
C GLY A 319 -11.67 -71.85 -60.15
N SER A 320 -11.29 -72.38 -58.99
CA SER A 320 -11.00 -71.59 -57.79
C SER A 320 -9.54 -71.13 -57.82
N SER A 321 -9.29 -69.85 -57.56
CA SER A 321 -7.94 -69.27 -57.48
C SER A 321 -7.40 -69.20 -56.04
N LEU A 322 -8.20 -69.60 -55.04
CA LEU A 322 -7.79 -69.67 -53.65
C LEU A 322 -6.87 -70.88 -53.40
N ASN A 323 -5.63 -70.62 -52.97
CA ASN A 323 -4.69 -71.66 -52.58
C ASN A 323 -4.57 -71.74 -51.05
N SER A 324 -5.53 -72.42 -50.42
CA SER A 324 -5.58 -72.56 -48.95
C SER A 324 -4.40 -73.33 -48.34
N SER A 325 -3.63 -74.07 -49.15
CA SER A 325 -2.44 -74.80 -48.71
C SER A 325 -1.21 -73.91 -48.50
N GLN A 326 -1.25 -72.65 -48.93
CA GLN A 326 -0.12 -71.71 -48.84
C GLN A 326 -0.15 -70.78 -47.62
N LEU A 327 -1.23 -70.79 -46.82
CA LEU A 327 -1.37 -69.92 -45.66
C LEU A 327 -1.12 -70.69 -44.35
N PRO A 328 -0.01 -70.43 -43.63
CA PRO A 328 0.27 -71.06 -42.34
C PRO A 328 -0.77 -70.69 -41.27
N SER A 329 -1.01 -71.59 -40.32
CA SER A 329 -1.79 -71.26 -39.12
C SER A 329 -1.02 -70.31 -38.20
N VAL A 330 -1.75 -69.43 -37.51
CA VAL A 330 -1.24 -68.49 -36.49
C VAL A 330 -1.66 -68.88 -35.06
N ASP A 331 -2.13 -70.12 -34.87
CA ASP A 331 -2.67 -70.59 -33.59
C ASP A 331 -1.62 -70.61 -32.47
N ARG A 332 -0.34 -70.81 -32.82
CA ARG A 332 0.77 -70.77 -31.85
C ARG A 332 0.90 -69.37 -31.25
N GLU A 333 1.01 -68.36 -32.11
CA GLU A 333 1.13 -66.96 -31.72
C GLU A 333 -0.13 -66.50 -30.97
N LEU A 334 -1.32 -66.92 -31.42
CA LEU A 334 -2.59 -66.64 -30.73
C LEU A 334 -2.61 -67.21 -29.30
N ASN A 335 -2.17 -68.46 -29.12
CA ASN A 335 -2.11 -69.08 -27.80
C ASN A 335 -1.12 -68.35 -26.88
N THR A 336 0.07 -67.99 -27.39
CA THR A 336 1.07 -67.25 -26.61
C THR A 336 0.55 -65.88 -26.18
N VAL A 337 -0.04 -65.09 -27.09
CA VAL A 337 -0.61 -63.78 -26.74
C VAL A 337 -1.83 -63.91 -25.82
N THR A 338 -2.61 -64.99 -25.96
CA THR A 338 -3.75 -65.26 -25.05
C THR A 338 -3.28 -65.56 -23.62
N GLU A 339 -2.17 -66.27 -23.43
CA GLU A 339 -1.58 -66.47 -22.09
C GLU A 339 -1.04 -65.16 -21.50
N VAL A 340 -0.38 -64.33 -22.32
CA VAL A 340 0.13 -63.01 -21.91
C VAL A 340 -1.00 -62.09 -21.43
N ASP A 341 -2.12 -62.03 -22.15
CA ASP A 341 -3.28 -61.19 -21.84
C ASP A 341 -3.92 -61.52 -20.48
N LYS A 342 -3.79 -62.75 -19.98
CA LYS A 342 -4.32 -63.16 -18.66
C LYS A 342 -3.68 -62.42 -17.48
N THR A 343 -2.46 -61.89 -17.63
CA THR A 343 -1.79 -61.13 -16.56
C THR A 343 -2.49 -59.81 -16.26
N ASP A 344 -3.37 -59.33 -17.16
CA ASP A 344 -4.11 -58.07 -17.04
C ASP A 344 -3.19 -56.89 -16.65
N LEU A 345 -2.27 -56.58 -17.56
CA LEU A 345 -1.30 -55.50 -17.38
C LEU A 345 -1.96 -54.15 -17.09
N GLU A 346 -3.18 -53.92 -17.59
CA GLU A 346 -3.94 -52.70 -17.35
C GLU A 346 -4.30 -52.55 -15.87
N SER A 347 -4.68 -53.64 -15.21
CA SER A 347 -4.91 -53.66 -13.76
C SER A 347 -3.65 -53.36 -12.94
N LEU A 348 -2.50 -53.86 -13.38
CA LEU A 348 -1.21 -53.62 -12.73
C LEU A 348 -0.76 -52.16 -12.88
N VAL A 349 -0.93 -51.57 -14.08
CA VAL A 349 -0.68 -50.14 -14.30
C VAL A 349 -1.60 -49.27 -13.42
N LYS A 350 -2.88 -49.64 -13.32
CA LYS A 350 -3.83 -48.94 -12.44
C LYS A 350 -3.36 -49.00 -10.98
N ARG A 351 -2.85 -50.14 -10.52
CA ARG A 351 -2.25 -50.27 -9.19
C ARG A 351 -1.06 -49.32 -9.01
N GLY A 352 -0.16 -49.25 -9.98
CA GLY A 352 0.97 -48.31 -9.97
C GLY A 352 0.54 -46.84 -9.85
N TYR A 353 -0.54 -46.44 -10.53
CA TYR A 353 -1.15 -45.11 -10.36
C TYR A 353 -1.70 -44.91 -8.94
N THR A 354 -2.47 -45.89 -8.45
CA THR A 354 -3.05 -45.85 -7.10
C THR A 354 -1.98 -45.69 -6.02
N THR A 355 -0.84 -46.40 -6.12
CA THR A 355 0.25 -46.29 -5.13
C THR A 355 0.80 -44.87 -5.01
N ILE A 356 0.93 -44.13 -6.12
CA ILE A 356 1.36 -42.73 -6.10
C ILE A 356 0.24 -41.79 -5.61
N ASP A 357 -1.00 -42.07 -6.02
CA ASP A 357 -2.15 -41.25 -5.65
C ASP A 357 -2.56 -41.38 -4.17
N GLU A 358 -2.20 -42.49 -3.51
CA GLU A 358 -2.45 -42.76 -2.09
C GLU A 358 -1.42 -42.13 -1.14
N ILE A 359 -0.26 -41.66 -1.65
CA ILE A 359 0.78 -41.01 -0.83
C ILE A 359 0.21 -39.92 0.10
N PRO A 360 -0.63 -38.97 -0.37
CA PRO A 360 -1.35 -38.03 0.49
C PRO A 360 -2.08 -38.64 1.68
N ASN A 361 -2.77 -39.77 1.48
CA ASN A 361 -3.53 -40.43 2.54
C ASN A 361 -2.60 -41.16 3.51
N THR A 362 -1.53 -41.78 3.02
CA THR A 362 -0.50 -42.41 3.85
C THR A 362 0.16 -41.39 4.76
N ILE A 363 0.53 -40.22 4.21
CA ILE A 363 1.06 -39.09 4.99
C ILE A 363 0.07 -38.69 6.07
N GLN A 364 -1.18 -38.40 5.69
CA GLN A 364 -2.23 -37.98 6.64
C GLN A 364 -2.39 -38.95 7.81
N ASN A 365 -2.39 -40.26 7.53
CA ASN A 365 -2.61 -41.29 8.54
C ASN A 365 -1.40 -41.51 9.45
N GLN A 366 -0.17 -41.41 8.93
CA GLN A 366 1.04 -41.60 9.73
C GLN A 366 1.35 -40.40 10.64
N THR A 367 0.90 -39.20 10.29
CA THR A 367 1.27 -37.96 10.99
C THR A 367 0.23 -37.49 12.02
N VAL A 368 -0.84 -38.25 12.27
CA VAL A 368 -1.95 -37.83 13.15
C VAL A 368 -1.49 -37.43 14.55
N ASP A 369 -0.64 -38.24 15.18
CA ASP A 369 -0.16 -38.00 16.54
C ASP A 369 0.77 -36.77 16.59
N VAL A 370 1.71 -36.67 15.65
CA VAL A 370 2.64 -35.52 15.58
C VAL A 370 1.89 -34.22 15.32
N ILE A 371 0.86 -34.22 14.46
CA ILE A 371 0.01 -33.04 14.24
C ILE A 371 -0.68 -32.63 15.53
N LYS A 372 -1.21 -33.59 16.28
CA LYS A 372 -1.86 -33.33 17.55
C LYS A 372 -0.89 -32.69 18.55
N ASP A 373 0.34 -33.17 18.62
CA ASP A 373 1.37 -32.63 19.51
C ASP A 373 1.81 -31.21 19.09
N VAL A 374 2.04 -30.97 17.79
CA VAL A 374 2.30 -29.63 17.26
C VAL A 374 1.14 -28.68 17.60
N LYS A 375 -0.11 -29.10 17.42
CA LYS A 375 -1.28 -28.29 17.76
C LYS A 375 -1.35 -27.96 19.26
N ASN A 376 -1.06 -28.92 20.12
CA ASN A 376 -1.01 -28.70 21.58
C ASN A 376 0.06 -27.66 21.95
N THR A 377 1.25 -27.73 21.33
CA THR A 377 2.32 -26.74 21.53
C THR A 377 1.87 -25.35 21.09
N LEU A 378 1.21 -25.23 19.93
CA LEU A 378 0.66 -23.97 19.43
C LEU A 378 -0.48 -23.41 20.31
N ASP A 379 -1.30 -24.27 20.91
CA ASP A 379 -2.30 -23.87 21.89
C ASP A 379 -1.67 -23.42 23.22
N SER A 380 -0.59 -24.08 23.67
CA SER A 380 0.17 -23.66 24.85
C SER A 380 0.79 -22.27 24.65
N ILE A 381 1.37 -22.00 23.48
CA ILE A 381 1.88 -20.67 23.12
C ILE A 381 0.75 -19.62 23.13
N SER A 382 -0.46 -19.98 22.66
CA SER A 382 -1.64 -19.10 22.72
C SER A 382 -1.95 -18.64 24.14
N SER A 383 -1.93 -19.58 25.09
CA SER A 383 -2.18 -19.31 26.50
C SER A 383 -1.06 -18.46 27.09
N ASN A 384 0.21 -18.78 26.79
CA ASN A 384 1.35 -18.01 27.26
C ASN A 384 1.30 -16.55 26.78
N ILE A 385 0.97 -16.30 25.51
CA ILE A 385 0.82 -14.92 24.98
C ILE A 385 -0.28 -14.16 25.71
N LYS A 386 -1.41 -14.82 25.99
CA LYS A 386 -2.52 -14.21 26.72
C LYS A 386 -2.14 -13.89 28.16
N ASP A 387 -1.51 -14.83 28.86
CA ASP A 387 -1.07 -14.66 30.24
C ASP A 387 0.02 -13.58 30.34
N MET A 388 0.96 -13.55 29.38
CA MET A 388 1.97 -12.49 29.26
C MET A 388 1.33 -11.11 29.06
N SER A 389 0.35 -10.99 28.16
CA SER A 389 -0.39 -9.74 27.94
C SER A 389 -1.10 -9.24 29.19
N GLN A 390 -1.55 -10.14 30.07
CA GLN A 390 -2.21 -9.79 31.34
C GLN A 390 -1.22 -9.48 32.47
N SER A 391 0.00 -10.00 32.38
CA SER A 391 1.04 -9.78 33.40
C SER A 391 1.69 -8.40 33.35
N ILE A 392 1.60 -7.70 32.21
CA ILE A 392 2.10 -6.33 32.08
C ILE A 392 1.07 -5.39 32.72
N PRO A 393 1.44 -4.55 33.72
CA PRO A 393 0.52 -3.69 34.47
C PRO A 393 0.04 -2.46 33.68
N ILE A 394 -0.39 -2.68 32.43
CA ILE A 394 -0.83 -1.63 31.51
C ILE A 394 -2.12 -0.99 32.03
N GLU A 395 -3.05 -1.80 32.56
CA GLU A 395 -4.32 -1.31 33.09
C GLU A 395 -4.12 -0.36 34.29
N ASP A 396 -3.24 -0.71 35.23
CA ASP A 396 -2.89 0.12 36.37
C ASP A 396 -2.23 1.44 35.95
N MET A 397 -1.32 1.40 34.97
CA MET A 397 -0.70 2.61 34.41
C MET A 397 -1.74 3.50 33.71
N LEU A 398 -2.63 2.92 32.91
CA LEU A 398 -3.70 3.65 32.23
C LEU A 398 -4.67 4.29 33.24
N LEU A 399 -4.99 3.62 34.35
CA LEU A 399 -5.83 4.16 35.43
C LEU A 399 -5.17 5.37 36.13
N GLN A 400 -3.86 5.29 36.44
CA GLN A 400 -3.14 6.41 37.02
C GLN A 400 -3.13 7.62 36.09
N VAL A 401 -2.80 7.42 34.81
CA VAL A 401 -2.80 8.50 33.82
C VAL A 401 -4.21 9.08 33.64
N SER A 402 -5.25 8.23 33.59
CA SER A 402 -6.65 8.67 33.54
C SER A 402 -7.04 9.55 34.73
N HIS A 403 -6.58 9.22 35.94
CA HIS A 403 -6.80 10.04 37.12
C HIS A 403 -6.12 11.41 37.02
N TYR A 404 -4.85 11.47 36.61
CA TYR A 404 -4.14 12.73 36.39
C TYR A 404 -4.81 13.60 35.32
N LEU A 405 -5.26 12.98 34.24
CA LEU A 405 -6.02 13.63 33.19
C LEU A 405 -7.33 14.22 33.73
N ASN A 406 -8.16 13.42 34.41
CA ASN A 406 -9.42 13.90 34.95
C ASN A 406 -9.26 15.06 35.94
N ASN A 407 -8.23 15.01 36.79
CA ASN A 407 -7.90 16.12 37.69
C ASN A 407 -7.47 17.38 36.91
N SER A 408 -6.65 17.22 35.88
CA SER A 408 -6.21 18.31 35.00
C SER A 408 -7.38 18.95 34.24
N ASN A 409 -8.32 18.14 33.75
CA ASN A 409 -9.54 18.63 33.10
C ASN A 409 -10.42 19.43 34.07
N ARG A 410 -10.50 19.01 35.34
CA ARG A 410 -11.23 19.78 36.36
C ARG A 410 -10.58 21.15 36.60
N TYR A 411 -9.25 21.18 36.72
CA TYR A 411 -8.49 22.42 36.86
C TYR A 411 -8.67 23.34 35.65
N LEU A 412 -8.56 22.81 34.43
CA LEU A 412 -8.78 23.56 33.20
C LEU A 412 -10.18 24.17 33.12
N ASN A 413 -11.22 23.40 33.45
CA ASN A 413 -12.60 23.92 33.43
C ASN A 413 -12.86 24.99 34.50
N GLN A 414 -12.06 25.04 35.57
CA GLN A 414 -12.15 26.07 36.61
C GLN A 414 -11.31 27.31 36.32
N GLU A 415 -10.12 27.17 35.74
CA GLU A 415 -9.19 28.30 35.51
C GLU A 415 -9.37 28.96 34.14
N LEU A 416 -9.75 28.22 33.09
CA LEU A 416 -9.95 28.81 31.75
C LEU A 416 -11.02 29.92 31.72
N PRO A 417 -12.18 29.81 32.41
CA PRO A 417 -13.14 30.91 32.48
C PRO A 417 -12.58 32.18 33.11
N LYS A 418 -11.63 32.07 34.06
CA LYS A 418 -10.98 33.24 34.66
C LYS A 418 -10.08 33.96 33.66
N LEU A 419 -9.44 33.24 32.75
CA LEU A 419 -8.67 33.86 31.66
C LEU A 419 -9.55 34.66 30.71
N GLU A 420 -10.80 34.23 30.47
CA GLU A 420 -11.77 35.01 29.68
C GLU A 420 -12.21 36.30 30.40
N GLU A 421 -12.26 36.28 31.73
CA GLU A 421 -12.51 37.45 32.56
C GLU A 421 -11.34 38.45 32.48
N TYR A 422 -10.09 37.98 32.66
CA TYR A 422 -8.89 38.81 32.50
C TYR A 422 -8.75 39.41 31.09
N ASP A 423 -9.05 38.63 30.05
CA ASP A 423 -9.07 39.11 28.67
C ASP A 423 -10.11 40.23 28.46
N SER A 424 -11.24 40.21 29.20
CA SER A 424 -12.22 41.29 29.13
C SER A 424 -11.66 42.64 29.59
N TYR A 425 -10.80 42.64 30.63
CA TYR A 425 -10.11 43.85 31.10
C TYR A 425 -9.04 44.32 30.13
N TRP A 426 -8.23 43.39 29.60
CA TRP A 426 -7.22 43.71 28.57
C TRP A 426 -7.88 44.31 27.33
N TRP A 427 -8.94 43.68 26.84
CA TRP A 427 -9.71 44.13 25.68
C TRP A 427 -10.28 45.54 25.88
N LEU A 428 -10.86 45.82 27.05
CA LEU A 428 -11.37 47.16 27.36
C LEU A 428 -10.25 48.20 27.43
N GLY A 429 -9.13 47.88 28.10
CA GLY A 429 -7.97 48.75 28.19
C GLY A 429 -7.37 49.09 26.83
N GLY A 430 -7.17 48.08 25.97
CA GLY A 430 -6.68 48.25 24.61
C GLY A 430 -7.62 49.10 23.74
N LEU A 431 -8.93 48.93 23.92
CA LEU A 431 -9.96 49.71 23.24
C LEU A 431 -9.91 51.19 23.67
N ILE A 432 -9.80 51.49 24.97
CA ILE A 432 -9.66 52.86 25.48
C ILE A 432 -8.43 53.54 24.86
N VAL A 433 -7.29 52.84 24.84
CA VAL A 433 -6.04 53.32 24.23
C VAL A 433 -6.23 53.65 22.75
N CYS A 434 -6.86 52.76 21.99
CA CYS A 434 -7.13 52.98 20.56
C CYS A 434 -8.08 54.17 20.33
N PHE A 435 -9.11 54.34 21.18
CA PHE A 435 -10.04 55.48 21.09
C PHE A 435 -9.38 56.81 21.45
N LEU A 436 -8.51 56.86 22.46
CA LEU A 436 -7.76 58.07 22.81
C LEU A 436 -6.89 58.54 21.64
N LEU A 437 -6.18 57.63 20.97
CA LEU A 437 -5.42 57.95 19.77
C LEU A 437 -6.32 58.37 18.60
N THR A 438 -7.43 57.65 18.39
CA THR A 438 -8.41 57.98 17.35
C THR A 438 -8.97 59.39 17.55
N LEU A 439 -9.27 59.79 18.79
CA LEU A 439 -9.75 61.12 19.13
C LEU A 439 -8.74 62.20 18.72
N ILE A 440 -7.46 62.03 19.07
CA ILE A 440 -6.39 62.98 18.71
C ILE A 440 -6.27 63.11 17.18
N VAL A 441 -6.24 61.96 16.49
CA VAL A 441 -6.12 61.93 15.02
C VAL A 441 -7.37 62.53 14.35
N THR A 442 -8.55 62.32 14.92
CA THR A 442 -9.81 62.90 14.42
C THR A 442 -9.77 64.44 14.53
N PHE A 443 -9.26 65.00 15.63
CA PHE A 443 -9.06 66.44 15.73
C PHE A 443 -8.08 66.98 14.68
N PHE A 444 -7.02 66.23 14.34
CA PHE A 444 -6.13 66.61 13.26
C PHE A 444 -6.79 66.52 11.87
N PHE A 445 -7.59 65.49 11.60
CA PHE A 445 -8.34 65.37 10.35
C PHE A 445 -9.39 66.48 10.21
N LEU A 446 -10.21 66.71 11.23
CA LEU A 446 -11.18 67.82 11.24
C LEU A 446 -10.47 69.17 11.10
N GLY A 447 -9.32 69.34 11.76
CA GLY A 447 -8.47 70.51 11.63
C GLY A 447 -7.95 70.73 10.21
N LEU A 448 -7.53 69.66 9.52
CA LEU A 448 -7.11 69.69 8.14
C LEU A 448 -8.27 69.95 7.18
N LEU A 449 -9.41 69.28 7.35
CA LEU A 449 -10.59 69.44 6.50
C LEU A 449 -11.14 70.87 6.59
N CYS A 450 -11.49 71.33 7.80
CA CYS A 450 -12.01 72.68 8.00
C CYS A 450 -10.95 73.74 7.67
N GLY A 451 -9.67 73.47 7.98
CA GLY A 451 -8.57 74.39 7.70
C GLY A 451 -8.30 74.55 6.21
N VAL A 452 -8.25 73.46 5.43
CA VAL A 452 -7.96 73.51 3.99
C VAL A 452 -9.16 74.00 3.18
N PHE A 453 -10.36 73.45 3.42
CA PHE A 453 -11.57 73.82 2.67
C PHE A 453 -12.14 75.18 3.09
N GLY A 454 -11.99 75.57 4.35
CA GLY A 454 -12.42 76.87 4.84
C GLY A 454 -11.44 78.02 4.53
N TYR A 455 -10.26 77.72 3.99
CA TYR A 455 -9.23 78.73 3.73
C TYR A 455 -9.56 79.57 2.49
N ASP A 456 -9.85 80.84 2.71
CA ASP A 456 -9.95 81.84 1.64
C ASP A 456 -8.57 82.47 1.36
N LYS A 457 -8.15 82.49 0.09
CA LYS A 457 -6.89 83.09 -0.36
C LYS A 457 -6.93 84.62 -0.35
N HIS A 458 -8.11 85.22 -0.46
CA HIS A 458 -8.30 86.67 -0.51
C HIS A 458 -8.54 87.29 0.87
N ALA A 459 -8.89 86.47 1.87
CA ALA A 459 -9.01 86.91 3.26
C ALA A 459 -7.63 87.08 3.92
N THR A 460 -7.41 88.23 4.55
CA THR A 460 -6.24 88.49 5.37
C THR A 460 -6.28 87.67 6.68
N PRO A 461 -5.13 87.33 7.30
CA PRO A 461 -5.06 86.66 8.60
C PRO A 461 -6.03 87.14 9.69
N THR A 462 -6.33 88.44 9.78
CA THR A 462 -7.30 89.01 10.73
C THR A 462 -8.77 88.78 10.35
N ARG A 463 -9.06 88.54 9.07
CA ARG A 463 -10.42 88.36 8.52
C ARG A 463 -10.76 86.92 8.12
N ARG A 464 -10.05 85.93 8.67
CA ARG A 464 -10.31 84.51 8.38
C ARG A 464 -11.76 84.11 8.65
N GLY A 465 -12.35 83.37 7.72
CA GLY A 465 -13.71 82.83 7.83
C GLY A 465 -13.86 81.86 9.02
N CYS A 466 -15.10 81.67 9.47
CA CYS A 466 -15.40 80.84 10.64
C CYS A 466 -14.91 79.40 10.48
N VAL A 467 -15.09 78.80 9.29
CA VAL A 467 -14.69 77.40 9.01
C VAL A 467 -13.16 77.22 9.11
N SER A 468 -12.37 78.14 8.53
CA SER A 468 -10.90 78.12 8.66
C SER A 468 -10.47 78.25 10.12
N ASN A 469 -11.08 79.19 10.86
CA ASN A 469 -10.74 79.41 12.27
C ASN A 469 -11.02 78.16 13.11
N THR A 470 -12.16 77.51 12.90
CA THR A 470 -12.51 76.23 13.52
C THR A 470 -11.49 75.14 13.20
N GLY A 471 -10.99 75.06 11.97
CA GLY A 471 -9.91 74.13 11.61
C GLY A 471 -8.63 74.36 12.43
N GLY A 472 -8.24 75.61 12.61
CA GLY A 472 -7.12 75.98 13.46
C GLY A 472 -7.33 75.66 14.95
N ILE A 473 -8.56 75.77 15.45
CA ILE A 473 -8.94 75.38 16.82
C ILE A 473 -8.85 73.86 16.99
N PHE A 474 -9.39 73.07 16.06
CA PHE A 474 -9.29 71.60 16.11
C PHE A 474 -7.84 71.10 16.07
N LEU A 475 -6.98 71.71 15.26
CA LEU A 475 -5.54 71.39 15.29
C LEU A 475 -4.92 71.64 16.67
N MET A 476 -5.26 72.76 17.33
CA MET A 476 -4.75 73.06 18.67
C MET A 476 -5.37 72.20 19.77
N ALA A 477 -6.63 71.77 19.61
CA ALA A 477 -7.27 70.79 20.49
C ALA A 477 -6.56 69.43 20.42
N GLY A 478 -6.27 68.95 19.20
CA GLY A 478 -5.47 67.72 19.00
C GLY A 478 -4.07 67.83 19.60
N VAL A 479 -3.43 69.01 19.53
CA VAL A 479 -2.15 69.28 20.20
C VAL A 479 -2.28 69.18 21.72
N GLY A 480 -3.35 69.76 22.31
CA GLY A 480 -3.60 69.69 23.74
C GLY A 480 -3.79 68.27 24.24
N PHE A 481 -4.66 67.49 23.59
CA PHE A 481 -4.84 66.07 23.92
C PHE A 481 -3.58 65.24 23.66
N GLY A 482 -2.79 65.59 22.63
CA GLY A 482 -1.49 65.00 22.37
C GLY A 482 -0.54 65.16 23.55
N PHE A 483 -0.34 66.38 24.08
CA PHE A 483 0.50 66.57 25.26
C PHE A 483 -0.04 65.87 26.51
N LEU A 484 -1.36 65.82 26.69
CA LEU A 484 -1.99 65.23 27.86
C LEU A 484 -1.81 63.72 27.94
N PHE A 485 -2.04 63.00 26.83
CA PHE A 485 -2.11 61.54 26.84
C PHE A 485 -0.87 60.83 26.29
N CYS A 486 -0.01 61.49 25.51
CA CYS A 486 1.07 60.81 24.79
C CYS A 486 2.12 60.14 25.70
N TRP A 487 2.42 60.71 26.87
CA TRP A 487 3.33 60.09 27.84
C TRP A 487 2.70 58.86 28.51
N ILE A 488 1.39 58.87 28.81
CA ILE A 488 0.65 57.72 29.34
C ILE A 488 0.61 56.58 28.32
N LEU A 489 0.33 56.92 27.06
CA LEU A 489 0.36 55.96 25.95
C LEU A 489 1.75 55.34 25.78
N MET A 490 2.81 56.14 25.92
CA MET A 490 4.18 55.64 25.82
C MET A 490 4.55 54.71 26.99
N ILE A 491 4.04 54.93 28.22
CA ILE A 491 4.21 53.98 29.34
C ILE A 491 3.66 52.61 28.95
N LEU A 492 2.43 52.57 28.44
CA LEU A 492 1.80 51.32 28.00
C LEU A 492 2.59 50.65 26.89
N VAL A 493 3.05 51.41 25.90
CA VAL A 493 3.87 50.89 24.79
C VAL A 493 5.17 50.27 25.31
N VAL A 494 5.90 50.94 26.20
CA VAL A 494 7.17 50.42 26.74
C VAL A 494 6.96 49.15 27.53
N LEU A 495 5.96 49.12 28.43
CA LEU A 495 5.66 47.93 29.25
C LEU A 495 5.30 46.73 28.37
N THR A 496 4.41 46.92 27.41
CA THR A 496 3.94 45.85 26.53
C THR A 496 5.01 45.43 25.52
N PHE A 497 5.87 46.34 25.07
CA PHE A 497 7.03 46.05 24.23
C PHE A 497 8.05 45.17 24.94
N VAL A 498 8.47 45.54 26.16
CA VAL A 498 9.49 44.78 26.90
C VAL A 498 9.01 43.36 27.18
N VAL A 499 7.74 43.19 27.58
CA VAL A 499 7.16 41.86 27.81
C VAL A 499 7.03 41.10 26.50
N GLY A 500 6.39 41.69 25.48
CA GLY A 500 6.10 41.00 24.23
C GLY A 500 7.36 40.62 23.42
N ALA A 501 8.35 41.51 23.36
CA ALA A 501 9.62 41.25 22.69
C ALA A 501 10.39 40.11 23.35
N ASN A 502 10.41 40.05 24.68
CA ASN A 502 11.08 38.98 25.41
C ASN A 502 10.33 37.65 25.33
N VAL A 503 8.99 37.64 25.41
CA VAL A 503 8.22 36.41 25.20
C VAL A 503 8.50 35.84 23.81
N GLU A 504 8.54 36.68 22.79
CA GLU A 504 8.88 36.26 21.44
C GLU A 504 10.30 35.67 21.34
N LYS A 505 11.30 36.43 21.83
CA LYS A 505 12.72 36.11 21.65
C LYS A 505 13.28 35.05 22.59
N LEU A 506 12.72 34.91 23.79
CA LEU A 506 13.20 33.97 24.82
C LEU A 506 12.33 32.71 24.93
N LEU A 507 11.08 32.73 24.48
CA LEU A 507 10.17 31.57 24.58
C LEU A 507 9.72 31.05 23.22
N CYS A 508 9.08 31.88 22.40
CA CYS A 508 8.43 31.42 21.16
C CYS A 508 9.42 30.93 20.09
N GLU A 509 10.37 31.78 19.69
CA GLU A 509 11.39 31.43 18.69
C GLU A 509 12.30 30.27 19.18
N PRO A 510 12.78 30.25 20.44
CA PRO A 510 13.56 29.13 20.99
C PRO A 510 12.77 27.82 21.14
N TYR A 511 11.45 27.87 21.29
CA TYR A 511 10.62 26.66 21.29
C TYR A 511 10.47 26.10 19.88
N GLU A 512 10.19 26.95 18.89
CA GLU A 512 10.03 26.53 17.49
C GLU A 512 11.30 25.87 16.93
N ASN A 513 12.47 26.43 17.26
CA ASN A 513 13.77 25.84 16.87
C ASN A 513 14.31 24.80 17.87
N LYS A 514 13.52 24.45 18.90
CA LYS A 514 13.80 23.44 19.95
C LYS A 514 14.96 23.75 20.89
N LYS A 515 15.60 24.94 20.82
CA LYS A 515 16.64 25.35 21.77
C LYS A 515 16.12 25.37 23.22
N LEU A 516 14.84 25.67 23.44
CA LEU A 516 14.24 25.62 24.78
C LEU A 516 14.21 24.19 25.35
N LEU A 517 13.92 23.18 24.52
CA LEU A 517 13.96 21.78 24.95
C LEU A 517 15.39 21.34 25.26
N GLN A 518 16.36 21.79 24.47
CA GLN A 518 17.78 21.53 24.73
C GLN A 518 18.28 22.14 26.05
N VAL A 519 17.69 23.25 26.52
CA VAL A 519 17.97 23.77 27.86
C VAL A 519 17.55 22.74 28.91
N LEU A 520 16.31 22.23 28.81
CA LEU A 520 15.79 21.22 29.74
C LEU A 520 16.59 19.91 29.71
N ASP A 521 17.25 19.62 28.60
CA ASP A 521 18.13 18.47 28.40
C ASP A 521 19.54 18.64 28.98
N THR A 522 19.85 19.81 29.55
CA THR A 522 21.17 20.06 30.15
C THR A 522 21.34 19.18 31.39
N PRO A 523 22.42 18.36 31.46
CA PRO A 523 22.62 17.48 32.59
C PRO A 523 22.70 18.20 33.92
N TYR A 524 22.09 17.63 34.96
CA TYR A 524 22.09 18.16 36.33
C TYR A 524 21.48 19.57 36.49
N LEU A 525 20.81 20.12 35.45
CA LEU A 525 20.26 21.47 35.47
C LEU A 525 19.04 21.59 36.39
N LEU A 526 18.02 20.76 36.16
CA LEU A 526 16.74 20.82 36.89
C LEU A 526 16.82 20.17 38.27
N LYS A 527 17.70 19.17 38.44
CA LYS A 527 17.96 18.49 39.71
C LYS A 527 19.39 17.99 39.73
N GLU A 528 20.17 18.42 40.72
CA GLU A 528 21.62 18.17 40.79
C GLU A 528 21.99 16.68 40.81
N GLN A 529 21.10 15.84 41.33
CA GLN A 529 21.30 14.39 41.44
C GLN A 529 20.90 13.62 40.18
N TRP A 530 20.31 14.28 39.18
CA TRP A 530 19.81 13.63 37.97
C TRP A 530 20.57 14.10 36.73
N GLN A 531 21.33 13.19 36.12
CA GLN A 531 21.99 13.46 34.85
C GLN A 531 20.96 13.69 33.75
N PHE A 532 19.97 12.81 33.62
CA PHE A 532 18.82 12.99 32.72
C PHE A 532 17.54 13.17 33.53
N TYR A 533 16.94 14.37 33.46
CA TYR A 533 15.78 14.70 34.29
C TYR A 533 14.55 13.87 33.93
N LEU A 534 14.30 13.63 32.64
CA LEU A 534 13.08 12.96 32.18
C LEU A 534 13.05 11.48 32.60
N SER A 535 14.16 10.76 32.47
CA SER A 535 14.26 9.37 32.96
C SER A 535 14.27 9.29 34.49
N GLY A 536 14.91 10.25 35.17
CA GLY A 536 14.83 10.37 36.63
C GLY A 536 13.41 10.60 37.12
N MET A 537 12.60 11.37 36.39
CA MET A 537 11.20 11.63 36.71
C MET A 537 10.29 10.45 36.40
N LEU A 538 10.46 9.79 35.25
CA LEU A 538 9.57 8.71 34.79
C LEU A 538 9.90 7.36 35.42
N PHE A 539 11.19 7.02 35.54
CA PHE A 539 11.65 5.68 35.94
C PHE A 539 12.38 5.67 37.28
N ASN A 540 12.53 6.83 37.92
CA ASN A 540 13.40 6.99 39.08
C ASN A 540 14.86 6.55 38.82
N ASN A 541 15.29 6.57 37.54
CA ASN A 541 16.62 6.19 37.09
C ASN A 541 17.21 7.33 36.21
N PRO A 542 18.16 8.12 36.74
CA PRO A 542 18.68 9.28 36.05
C PRO A 542 19.79 8.99 35.02
N ASP A 543 20.22 7.73 34.86
CA ASP A 543 21.38 7.38 34.04
C ASP A 543 21.00 7.05 32.58
N ILE A 544 19.71 6.90 32.30
CA ILE A 544 19.18 6.60 30.95
C ILE A 544 19.17 7.88 30.12
N ASN A 545 19.82 7.85 28.95
CA ASN A 545 19.90 8.99 28.03
C ASN A 545 18.56 9.27 27.35
N MET A 546 17.68 9.95 28.07
CA MET A 546 16.37 10.39 27.58
C MET A 546 16.27 11.92 27.65
N THR A 547 16.06 12.54 26.49
CA THR A 547 15.97 13.99 26.32
C THR A 547 14.58 14.42 25.88
N PHE A 548 14.11 15.55 26.37
CA PHE A 548 12.88 16.22 25.96
C PHE A 548 12.86 16.49 24.45
N GLU A 549 13.97 16.93 23.85
CA GLU A 549 14.02 17.16 22.40
C GLU A 549 13.78 15.86 21.61
N GLN A 550 14.41 14.75 22.02
CA GLN A 550 14.24 13.45 21.36
C GLN A 550 12.82 12.93 21.53
N VAL A 551 12.28 12.92 22.74
CA VAL A 551 10.91 12.46 23.02
C VAL A 551 9.90 13.29 22.23
N TYR A 552 10.03 14.63 22.24
CA TYR A 552 9.18 15.51 21.47
C TYR A 552 9.26 15.23 19.96
N ARG A 553 10.48 15.04 19.42
CA ARG A 553 10.67 14.75 17.99
C ARG A 553 10.06 13.41 17.59
N ASP A 554 10.24 12.38 18.40
CA ASP A 554 9.73 11.03 18.13
C ASP A 554 8.19 11.03 18.19
N CYS A 555 7.61 11.70 19.19
CA CYS A 555 6.16 11.90 19.27
C CYS A 555 5.60 12.74 18.13
N LYS A 556 6.30 13.80 17.71
CA LYS A 556 5.88 14.62 16.56
C LYS A 556 5.87 13.82 15.24
N ARG A 557 6.73 12.80 15.12
CA ARG A 557 6.75 11.84 13.99
C ARG A 557 5.72 10.72 14.14
N GLY A 558 5.00 10.67 15.26
CA GLY A 558 3.98 9.66 15.54
C GLY A 558 4.54 8.30 15.94
N ARG A 559 5.78 8.22 16.45
CA ARG A 559 6.35 7.00 17.02
C ARG A 559 5.53 6.51 18.22
N GLY A 560 5.52 5.20 18.47
CA GLY A 560 4.84 4.61 19.62
C GLY A 560 5.43 5.09 20.96
N ILE A 561 4.61 5.08 22.02
CA ILE A 561 5.05 5.46 23.38
C ILE A 561 6.26 4.62 23.82
N TYR A 562 6.27 3.32 23.51
CA TYR A 562 7.32 2.40 23.93
C TYR A 562 8.72 2.89 23.53
N ALA A 563 8.99 3.06 22.24
CA ALA A 563 10.30 3.53 21.80
C ALA A 563 10.52 5.04 22.05
N ALA A 564 9.49 5.89 21.98
CA ALA A 564 9.67 7.31 22.22
C ALA A 564 10.15 7.58 23.65
N PHE A 565 9.61 6.85 24.63
CA PHE A 565 9.99 6.92 26.04
C PHE A 565 10.98 5.85 26.46
N GLN A 566 11.62 5.13 25.54
CA GLN A 566 12.62 4.09 25.86
C GLN A 566 12.16 3.11 26.96
N LEU A 567 10.90 2.64 26.90
CA LEU A 567 10.29 1.78 27.91
C LEU A 567 10.95 0.40 27.98
N GLU A 568 11.82 0.04 27.04
CA GLU A 568 12.70 -1.14 27.12
C GLU A 568 13.55 -1.19 28.40
N ASN A 569 13.85 -0.04 29.00
CA ASN A 569 14.60 0.04 30.26
C ASN A 569 13.75 -0.30 31.50
N VAL A 570 12.43 -0.42 31.35
CA VAL A 570 11.49 -0.78 32.42
C VAL A 570 10.88 -2.16 32.16
N VAL A 571 10.39 -2.38 30.94
CA VAL A 571 9.80 -3.64 30.50
C VAL A 571 10.42 -4.00 29.16
N ASN A 572 11.35 -4.96 29.18
CA ASN A 572 11.95 -5.46 27.95
C ASN A 572 11.02 -6.49 27.29
N VAL A 573 10.46 -6.11 26.15
CA VAL A 573 9.52 -6.97 25.40
C VAL A 573 10.22 -8.23 24.88
N SER A 574 11.53 -8.18 24.61
CA SER A 574 12.29 -9.35 24.16
C SER A 574 12.40 -10.45 25.22
N ASP A 575 12.35 -10.11 26.51
CA ASP A 575 12.41 -11.09 27.60
C ASP A 575 11.11 -11.92 27.67
N HIS A 576 10.02 -11.38 27.14
CA HIS A 576 8.70 -12.03 27.10
C HIS A 576 8.42 -12.70 25.74
N PHE A 577 8.89 -12.13 24.63
CA PHE A 577 8.69 -12.67 23.27
C PHE A 577 10.00 -13.24 22.71
N ASN A 578 10.56 -14.27 23.37
CA ASN A 578 11.74 -14.97 22.86
C ASN A 578 11.38 -15.85 21.65
N ILE A 579 11.59 -15.29 20.45
CA ILE A 579 11.30 -15.94 19.17
C ILE A 579 12.06 -17.26 19.03
N ASP A 580 13.32 -17.30 19.48
CA ASP A 580 14.18 -18.48 19.33
C ASP A 580 13.63 -19.65 20.14
N GLN A 581 13.22 -19.41 21.39
CA GLN A 581 12.65 -20.45 22.26
C GLN A 581 11.32 -20.99 21.74
N ILE A 582 10.43 -20.10 21.27
CA ILE A 582 9.14 -20.50 20.69
C ILE A 582 9.36 -21.31 19.40
N SER A 583 10.32 -20.86 18.58
CA SER A 583 10.66 -21.51 17.32
C SER A 583 11.31 -22.88 17.54
N GLU A 584 12.17 -23.02 18.56
CA GLU A 584 12.81 -24.28 18.92
C GLU A 584 11.80 -25.32 19.41
N ASN A 585 10.81 -24.91 20.23
CA ASN A 585 9.73 -25.80 20.68
C ASN A 585 8.90 -26.33 19.49
N ILE A 586 8.54 -25.47 18.55
CA ILE A 586 7.79 -25.87 17.35
C ILE A 586 8.64 -26.76 16.45
N ASN A 587 9.92 -26.41 16.26
CA ASN A 587 10.83 -27.18 15.40
C ASN A 587 11.10 -28.58 15.98
N THR A 588 11.25 -28.73 17.29
CA THR A 588 11.46 -30.02 17.96
C THR A 588 10.32 -30.99 17.70
N GLU A 589 9.06 -30.53 17.76
CA GLU A 589 7.90 -31.38 17.45
C GLU A 589 7.81 -31.71 15.95
N LEU A 590 8.17 -30.76 15.08
CA LEU A 590 8.18 -30.97 13.63
C LEU A 590 9.31 -31.89 13.16
N GLU A 591 10.41 -32.00 13.88
CA GLU A 591 11.48 -32.97 13.61
C GLU A 591 11.03 -34.42 13.82
N ASN A 592 9.99 -34.63 14.64
CA ASN A 592 9.38 -35.94 14.86
C ASN A 592 8.44 -36.39 13.72
N LEU A 593 8.21 -35.57 12.69
CA LEU A 593 7.48 -35.95 11.45
C LEU A 593 8.30 -36.96 10.63
N ASN A 594 8.41 -38.19 11.12
CA ASN A 594 9.03 -39.30 10.40
C ASN A 594 7.98 -40.04 9.57
N VAL A 595 7.91 -39.72 8.28
CA VAL A 595 7.02 -40.41 7.34
C VAL A 595 7.81 -41.44 6.57
N ASN A 596 7.35 -42.69 6.63
CA ASN A 596 7.86 -43.76 5.81
C ASN A 596 6.90 -44.03 4.65
N ILE A 597 7.38 -43.86 3.42
CA ILE A 597 6.67 -44.32 2.23
C ILE A 597 7.26 -45.69 1.89
N ASP A 598 6.42 -46.73 1.96
CA ASP A 598 6.80 -48.08 1.61
C ASP A 598 7.46 -48.14 0.21
N SER A 599 8.29 -49.16 -0.03
CA SER A 599 8.95 -49.34 -1.32
C SER A 599 7.91 -49.41 -2.45
N ILE A 600 7.81 -48.34 -3.23
CA ILE A 600 6.86 -48.23 -4.34
C ILE A 600 7.30 -49.16 -5.46
N GLU A 601 6.53 -50.22 -5.70
CA GLU A 601 6.70 -51.11 -6.85
C GLU A 601 5.70 -50.72 -7.95
N LEU A 602 6.20 -50.21 -9.09
CA LEU A 602 5.33 -49.74 -10.18
C LEU A 602 4.72 -50.87 -11.01
N LEU A 603 5.49 -51.94 -11.21
CA LEU A 603 5.09 -53.13 -11.95
C LEU A 603 5.83 -54.33 -11.35
N ASP A 604 5.07 -55.37 -11.00
CA ASP A 604 5.62 -56.57 -10.38
C ASP A 604 6.38 -57.44 -11.39
N ASN A 605 7.11 -58.43 -10.88
CA ASN A 605 7.83 -59.40 -11.72
C ASN A 605 6.90 -60.13 -12.70
N THR A 606 5.63 -60.33 -12.34
CA THR A 606 4.62 -60.92 -13.23
C THR A 606 4.34 -60.04 -14.44
N GLY A 607 4.08 -58.74 -14.23
CA GLY A 607 3.86 -57.78 -15.29
C GLY A 607 5.09 -57.57 -16.17
N ARG A 608 6.29 -57.54 -15.57
CA ARG A 608 7.56 -57.48 -16.32
C ARG A 608 7.71 -58.67 -17.25
N LYS A 609 7.46 -59.88 -16.74
CA LYS A 609 7.53 -61.11 -17.52
C LYS A 609 6.49 -61.14 -18.63
N SER A 610 5.27 -60.68 -18.38
CA SER A 610 4.21 -60.58 -19.41
C SER A 610 4.61 -59.67 -20.58
N LEU A 611 5.29 -58.55 -20.32
CA LEU A 611 5.87 -57.70 -21.37
C LEU A 611 6.95 -58.45 -22.18
N GLU A 612 7.86 -59.17 -21.50
CA GLU A 612 8.89 -59.96 -22.16
C GLU A 612 8.31 -61.10 -22.99
N ASP A 613 7.31 -61.81 -22.47
CA ASP A 613 6.60 -62.90 -23.15
C ASP A 613 5.85 -62.34 -24.38
N PHE A 614 5.30 -61.12 -24.32
CA PHE A 614 4.71 -60.45 -25.48
C PHE A 614 5.75 -60.14 -26.56
N ALA A 615 6.92 -59.62 -26.16
CA ALA A 615 8.01 -59.33 -27.08
C ALA A 615 8.49 -60.58 -27.83
N HIS A 616 8.42 -61.75 -27.19
CA HIS A 616 8.83 -63.04 -27.77
C HIS A 616 7.64 -63.91 -28.18
N SER A 617 6.46 -63.31 -28.41
CA SER A 617 5.25 -64.04 -28.82
C SER A 617 5.34 -64.66 -30.21
N GLY A 618 6.36 -64.28 -31.01
CA GLY A 618 6.59 -64.78 -32.36
C GLY A 618 5.83 -64.02 -33.45
N ILE A 619 5.06 -62.99 -33.10
CA ILE A 619 4.30 -62.19 -34.08
C ILE A 619 5.20 -61.46 -35.09
N ASP A 620 6.42 -61.07 -34.68
CA ASP A 620 7.43 -60.44 -35.53
C ASP A 620 8.00 -61.37 -36.60
N THR A 621 7.82 -62.68 -36.43
CA THR A 621 8.27 -63.71 -37.38
C THR A 621 7.20 -64.11 -38.40
N ILE A 622 5.98 -63.61 -38.28
CA ILE A 622 4.89 -63.90 -39.23
C ILE A 622 5.20 -63.27 -40.59
N ASP A 623 5.14 -64.07 -41.66
CA ASP A 623 5.28 -63.56 -43.03
C ASP A 623 3.99 -62.88 -43.50
N TYR A 624 3.76 -61.65 -43.02
CA TYR A 624 2.62 -60.83 -43.40
C TYR A 624 2.50 -60.61 -44.91
N SER A 625 3.62 -60.64 -45.64
CA SER A 625 3.63 -60.43 -47.09
C SER A 625 2.93 -61.55 -47.85
N THR A 626 3.03 -62.79 -47.35
CA THR A 626 2.35 -63.94 -47.92
C THR A 626 0.83 -63.85 -47.73
N TYR A 627 0.35 -63.47 -46.53
CA TYR A 627 -1.08 -63.28 -46.29
C TYR A 627 -1.66 -62.13 -47.11
N LEU A 628 -0.97 -60.99 -47.21
CA LEU A 628 -1.43 -59.84 -48.00
C LEU A 628 -1.58 -60.18 -49.49
N LYS A 629 -0.58 -60.85 -50.07
CA LYS A 629 -0.62 -61.29 -51.48
C LYS A 629 -1.82 -62.19 -51.79
N GLU A 630 -2.19 -63.07 -50.86
CA GLU A 630 -3.36 -63.94 -51.07
C GLU A 630 -4.67 -63.16 -50.96
N THR A 631 -4.76 -62.17 -50.07
CA THR A 631 -5.97 -61.33 -49.94
C THR A 631 -6.24 -60.42 -51.15
N GLU A 632 -5.25 -60.20 -52.01
CA GLU A 632 -5.38 -59.38 -53.23
C GLU A 632 -5.89 -60.18 -54.44
N LYS A 633 -5.88 -61.53 -54.38
CA LYS A 633 -6.39 -62.37 -55.46
C LYS A 633 -7.91 -62.40 -55.47
N SER A 634 -8.50 -62.46 -56.67
CA SER A 634 -9.93 -62.78 -56.79
C SER A 634 -10.17 -64.21 -56.30
N PRO A 635 -11.32 -64.53 -55.68
CA PRO A 635 -11.61 -65.90 -55.22
C PRO A 635 -11.80 -66.95 -56.33
N THR A 636 -12.12 -66.52 -57.55
CA THR A 636 -12.28 -67.38 -58.73
C THR A 636 -11.43 -66.91 -59.89
N GLU A 637 -10.99 -67.83 -60.75
CA GLU A 637 -10.17 -67.52 -61.93
C GLU A 637 -10.93 -66.69 -62.98
N VAL A 638 -12.25 -66.81 -62.99
CA VAL A 638 -13.17 -66.07 -63.87
C VAL A 638 -14.31 -65.45 -63.06
N ASN A 639 -14.89 -64.37 -63.57
CA ASN A 639 -16.13 -63.83 -63.01
C ASN A 639 -17.29 -64.81 -63.26
N LEU A 640 -17.78 -65.46 -62.20
CA LEU A 640 -18.83 -66.47 -62.30
C LEU A 640 -20.13 -65.95 -62.93
N LEU A 641 -20.53 -64.70 -62.67
CA LEU A 641 -21.73 -64.11 -63.27
C LEU A 641 -21.55 -63.88 -64.77
N THR A 642 -20.40 -63.35 -65.19
CA THR A 642 -20.07 -63.17 -66.61
C THR A 642 -20.01 -64.52 -67.34
N PHE A 643 -19.41 -65.53 -66.71
CA PHE A 643 -19.37 -66.89 -67.24
C PHE A 643 -20.78 -67.48 -67.37
N ALA A 644 -21.60 -67.38 -66.32
CA ALA A 644 -23.00 -67.85 -66.34
C ALA A 644 -23.83 -67.17 -67.42
N SER A 645 -23.75 -65.84 -67.56
CA SER A 645 -24.50 -65.12 -68.61
C SER A 645 -24.01 -65.47 -70.02
N THR A 646 -22.72 -65.73 -70.20
CA THR A 646 -22.16 -66.18 -71.48
C THR A 646 -22.66 -67.58 -71.82
N LEU A 647 -22.63 -68.50 -70.85
CA LEU A 647 -23.15 -69.86 -71.01
C LEU A 647 -24.65 -69.88 -71.30
N GLU A 648 -25.43 -69.03 -70.63
CA GLU A 648 -26.87 -68.87 -70.87
C GLU A 648 -27.17 -68.36 -72.28
N ALA A 649 -26.44 -67.34 -72.74
CA ALA A 649 -26.59 -66.80 -74.10
C ALA A 649 -26.28 -67.85 -75.17
N LYS A 650 -25.27 -68.71 -74.92
CA LYS A 650 -24.92 -69.83 -75.80
C LYS A 650 -25.97 -70.95 -75.74
N ALA A 651 -26.43 -71.31 -74.54
CA ALA A 651 -27.46 -72.32 -74.35
C ALA A 651 -28.78 -71.93 -75.05
N ASN A 652 -29.14 -70.64 -75.04
CA ASN A 652 -30.36 -70.15 -75.68
C ASN A 652 -30.34 -70.23 -77.23
N GLN A 653 -29.16 -70.37 -77.85
CA GLN A 653 -29.02 -70.59 -79.29
C GLN A 653 -29.21 -72.06 -79.70
N LEU A 654 -29.25 -72.98 -78.73
CA LEU A 654 -29.46 -74.40 -78.99
C LEU A 654 -30.95 -74.72 -79.25
N PRO A 655 -31.25 -75.75 -80.06
CA PRO A 655 -32.59 -76.30 -80.18
C PRO A 655 -33.14 -76.76 -78.82
N GLU A 656 -34.46 -76.80 -78.68
CA GLU A 656 -35.10 -77.38 -77.50
C GLU A 656 -34.72 -78.86 -77.33
N GLY A 657 -34.21 -79.21 -76.14
CA GLY A 657 -33.70 -80.55 -75.87
C GLY A 657 -32.91 -80.64 -74.56
N LYS A 658 -32.43 -81.85 -74.26
CA LYS A 658 -31.71 -82.18 -73.01
C LYS A 658 -30.45 -81.33 -72.82
N LEU A 659 -29.71 -81.06 -73.89
CA LEU A 659 -28.47 -80.28 -73.86
C LEU A 659 -28.69 -78.82 -73.44
N LYS A 660 -29.74 -78.17 -73.97
CA LYS A 660 -30.12 -76.80 -73.59
C LYS A 660 -30.51 -76.72 -72.12
N GLN A 661 -31.32 -77.67 -71.65
CA GLN A 661 -31.74 -77.72 -70.24
C GLN A 661 -30.57 -77.98 -69.29
N ALA A 662 -29.62 -78.83 -69.67
CA ALA A 662 -28.41 -79.09 -68.89
C ALA A 662 -27.56 -77.83 -68.70
N PHE A 663 -27.27 -77.08 -69.79
CA PHE A 663 -26.53 -75.82 -69.66
C PHE A 663 -27.28 -74.75 -68.87
N LEU A 664 -28.60 -74.63 -69.02
CA LEU A 664 -29.39 -73.70 -68.21
C LEU A 664 -29.39 -74.08 -66.71
N LEU A 665 -29.37 -75.37 -66.38
CA LEU A 665 -29.20 -75.84 -65.00
C LEU A 665 -27.81 -75.50 -64.46
N ASP A 666 -26.76 -75.70 -65.25
CA ASP A 666 -25.39 -75.31 -64.88
C ASP A 666 -25.26 -73.79 -64.67
N VAL A 667 -25.94 -72.96 -65.48
CA VAL A 667 -26.03 -71.50 -65.28
C VAL A 667 -26.65 -71.17 -63.91
N GLN A 668 -27.75 -71.83 -63.54
CA GLN A 668 -28.39 -71.62 -62.23
C GLN A 668 -27.45 -72.03 -61.09
N ASN A 669 -26.76 -73.16 -61.23
CA ASN A 669 -25.78 -73.64 -60.25
C ASN A 669 -24.63 -72.63 -60.09
N ILE A 670 -24.09 -72.07 -61.19
CA ILE A 670 -23.03 -71.05 -61.14
C ILE A 670 -23.53 -69.77 -60.44
N ARG A 671 -24.76 -69.33 -60.72
CA ARG A 671 -25.36 -68.16 -60.03
C ARG A 671 -25.56 -68.42 -58.55
N ALA A 672 -26.02 -69.62 -58.17
CA ALA A 672 -26.18 -70.02 -56.77
C ALA A 672 -24.83 -70.07 -56.05
N ILE A 673 -23.77 -70.59 -56.69
CA ILE A 673 -22.41 -70.57 -56.17
C ILE A 673 -21.95 -69.14 -55.92
N HIS A 674 -22.16 -68.24 -56.89
CA HIS A 674 -21.80 -66.83 -56.73
C HIS A 674 -22.56 -66.17 -55.57
N GLN A 675 -23.87 -66.37 -55.46
CA GLN A 675 -24.69 -65.70 -54.43
C GLN A 675 -24.42 -66.21 -53.01
N HIS A 676 -24.18 -67.51 -52.84
CA HIS A 676 -24.08 -68.12 -51.51
C HIS A 676 -22.64 -68.31 -51.01
N LEU A 677 -21.66 -68.53 -51.90
CA LEU A 677 -20.29 -68.84 -51.48
C LEU A 677 -19.33 -67.65 -51.58
N LEU A 678 -19.49 -66.72 -52.53
CA LEU A 678 -18.52 -65.63 -52.71
C LEU A 678 -18.60 -64.49 -51.68
N PRO A 679 -19.78 -63.99 -51.24
CA PRO A 679 -19.83 -62.91 -50.24
C PRO A 679 -19.16 -63.26 -48.90
N PRO A 680 -19.38 -64.45 -48.30
CA PRO A 680 -18.70 -64.85 -47.06
C PRO A 680 -17.17 -64.99 -47.22
N VAL A 681 -16.72 -65.44 -48.39
CA VAL A 681 -15.28 -65.51 -48.73
C VAL A 681 -14.69 -64.11 -48.79
N GLN A 682 -15.35 -63.17 -49.48
CA GLN A 682 -14.89 -61.80 -49.59
C GLN A 682 -14.83 -61.09 -48.22
N GLN A 683 -15.80 -61.36 -47.36
CA GLN A 683 -15.78 -60.85 -45.98
C GLN A 683 -14.59 -61.40 -45.19
N SER A 684 -14.32 -62.71 -45.29
CA SER A 684 -13.19 -63.34 -44.61
C SER A 684 -11.83 -62.81 -45.11
N LEU A 685 -11.69 -62.56 -46.42
CA LEU A 685 -10.49 -61.92 -46.98
C LEU A 685 -10.29 -60.49 -46.48
N ASN A 686 -11.38 -59.70 -46.38
CA ASN A 686 -11.31 -58.34 -45.86
C ASN A 686 -10.91 -58.31 -44.37
N THR A 687 -11.50 -59.19 -43.55
CA THR A 687 -11.14 -59.34 -42.14
C THR A 687 -9.69 -59.79 -41.99
N LEU A 688 -9.25 -60.79 -42.76
CA LEU A 688 -7.86 -61.25 -42.78
C LEU A 688 -6.90 -60.09 -43.10
N ARG A 689 -7.21 -59.29 -44.12
CA ARG A 689 -6.39 -58.12 -44.51
C ARG A 689 -6.29 -57.08 -43.40
N GLN A 690 -7.40 -56.77 -42.73
CA GLN A 690 -7.42 -55.83 -41.60
C GLN A 690 -6.61 -56.34 -40.41
N SER A 691 -6.79 -57.61 -40.05
CA SER A 691 -6.01 -58.25 -38.98
C SER A 691 -4.51 -58.24 -39.28
N VAL A 692 -4.12 -58.60 -40.50
CA VAL A 692 -2.72 -58.61 -40.94
C VAL A 692 -2.10 -57.22 -40.85
N TRP A 693 -2.82 -56.17 -41.27
CA TRP A 693 -2.31 -54.80 -41.17
C TRP A 693 -2.11 -54.36 -39.72
N THR A 694 -3.07 -54.64 -38.84
CA THR A 694 -2.95 -54.36 -37.40
C THR A 694 -1.76 -55.09 -36.78
N LEU A 695 -1.60 -56.38 -37.07
CA LEU A 695 -0.49 -57.19 -36.56
C LEU A 695 0.87 -56.72 -37.08
N GLN A 696 0.96 -56.34 -38.35
CA GLN A 696 2.19 -55.80 -38.94
C GLN A 696 2.62 -54.48 -38.30
N GLN A 697 1.66 -53.60 -37.98
CA GLN A 697 1.96 -52.33 -37.29
C GLN A 697 2.44 -52.57 -35.85
N THR A 698 1.78 -53.50 -35.14
CA THR A 698 2.11 -53.80 -33.75
C THR A 698 3.44 -54.55 -33.61
N SER A 699 3.71 -55.53 -34.46
CA SER A 699 4.94 -56.35 -34.44
C SER A 699 6.20 -55.58 -34.82
N ASN A 700 6.06 -54.49 -35.61
CA ASN A 700 7.20 -53.69 -36.05
C ASN A 700 8.03 -53.19 -34.85
N LYS A 701 9.26 -53.71 -34.75
CA LYS A 701 10.23 -53.42 -33.68
C LYS A 701 9.67 -53.67 -32.27
N LEU A 702 8.76 -54.62 -32.12
CA LEU A 702 8.14 -54.91 -30.82
C LEU A 702 9.18 -55.25 -29.73
N PRO A 703 10.19 -56.12 -29.98
CA PRO A 703 11.21 -56.41 -28.96
C PRO A 703 12.01 -55.16 -28.53
N GLU A 704 12.33 -54.27 -29.46
CA GLU A 704 13.02 -53.00 -29.17
C GLU A 704 12.14 -52.06 -28.32
N LYS A 705 10.85 -51.96 -28.66
CA LYS A 705 9.87 -51.16 -27.91
C LYS A 705 9.72 -51.65 -26.48
N VAL A 706 9.51 -52.96 -26.28
CA VAL A 706 9.39 -53.56 -24.95
C VAL A 706 10.67 -53.39 -24.13
N LYS A 707 11.85 -53.65 -24.74
CA LYS A 707 13.13 -53.45 -24.06
C LYS A 707 13.33 -52.01 -23.59
N LYS A 708 12.90 -51.03 -24.40
CA LYS A 708 12.95 -49.62 -24.02
C LYS A 708 12.03 -49.33 -22.82
N ILE A 709 10.80 -49.88 -22.81
CA ILE A 709 9.86 -49.72 -21.70
C ILE A 709 10.42 -50.31 -20.41
N LEU A 710 10.99 -51.52 -20.46
CA LEU A 710 11.61 -52.17 -19.30
C LEU A 710 12.81 -51.37 -18.77
N ALA A 711 13.64 -50.82 -19.66
CA ALA A 711 14.75 -49.95 -19.25
C ALA A 711 14.26 -48.63 -18.62
N SER A 712 13.21 -48.01 -19.15
CA SER A 712 12.56 -46.84 -18.55
C SER A 712 11.98 -47.18 -17.17
N LEU A 713 11.33 -48.34 -17.03
CA LEU A 713 10.81 -48.85 -15.77
C LEU A 713 11.92 -49.07 -14.74
N ASP A 714 13.02 -49.72 -15.10
CA ASP A 714 14.17 -49.90 -14.20
C ASP A 714 14.77 -48.57 -13.76
N SER A 715 14.88 -47.59 -14.67
CA SER A 715 15.38 -46.25 -14.35
C SER A 715 14.47 -45.54 -13.35
N VAL A 716 13.15 -45.62 -13.51
CA VAL A 716 12.20 -44.99 -12.59
C VAL A 716 12.14 -45.75 -11.26
N GLN A 717 12.18 -47.08 -11.29
CA GLN A 717 12.22 -47.91 -10.08
C GLN A 717 13.46 -47.60 -9.24
N HIS A 718 14.64 -47.47 -9.87
CA HIS A 718 15.86 -47.05 -9.20
C HIS A 718 15.78 -45.62 -8.64
N PHE A 719 15.13 -44.70 -9.35
CA PHE A 719 14.86 -43.35 -8.83
C PHE A 719 13.98 -43.40 -7.59
N LEU A 720 12.90 -44.18 -7.61
CA LEU A 720 11.98 -44.32 -6.48
C LEU A 720 12.69 -44.91 -5.26
N THR A 721 13.44 -46.01 -5.43
CA THR A 721 14.16 -46.67 -4.34
C THR A 721 15.19 -45.76 -3.65
N ASN A 722 15.90 -44.93 -4.41
CA ASN A 722 17.00 -44.13 -3.87
C ASN A 722 16.60 -42.71 -3.44
N ASN A 723 15.59 -42.10 -4.06
CA ASN A 723 15.28 -40.68 -3.86
C ASN A 723 13.99 -40.43 -3.07
N VAL A 724 13.06 -41.38 -2.94
CA VAL A 724 11.79 -41.13 -2.23
C VAL A 724 12.04 -40.67 -0.80
N SER A 725 12.91 -41.35 -0.04
CA SER A 725 13.25 -40.95 1.33
C SER A 725 13.83 -39.53 1.40
N LEU A 726 14.74 -39.17 0.47
CA LEU A 726 15.32 -37.82 0.40
C LEU A 726 14.28 -36.75 0.05
N ILE A 727 13.35 -37.05 -0.86
CA ILE A 727 12.26 -36.16 -1.25
C ILE A 727 11.32 -35.94 -0.07
N VAL A 728 10.93 -37.01 0.64
CA VAL A 728 10.09 -36.93 1.83
C VAL A 728 10.75 -36.06 2.89
N ILE A 729 12.01 -36.34 3.27
CA ILE A 729 12.75 -35.54 4.25
C ILE A 729 12.84 -34.07 3.80
N GLY A 730 13.13 -33.83 2.52
CA GLY A 730 13.25 -32.48 1.96
C GLY A 730 11.94 -31.69 2.01
N GLU A 731 10.82 -32.30 1.60
CA GLU A 731 9.51 -31.67 1.61
C GLU A 731 8.94 -31.52 3.04
N THR A 732 9.19 -32.48 3.93
CA THR A 732 8.84 -32.38 5.36
C THR A 732 9.57 -31.20 6.02
N LYS A 733 10.87 -31.02 5.76
CA LYS A 733 11.62 -29.86 6.25
C LYS A 733 11.07 -28.54 5.71
N LYS A 734 10.69 -28.47 4.43
CA LYS A 734 10.06 -27.27 3.85
C LYS A 734 8.68 -26.99 4.46
N PHE A 735 7.89 -28.04 4.73
CA PHE A 735 6.61 -27.92 5.41
C PHE A 735 6.80 -27.38 6.84
N GLY A 736 7.74 -27.95 7.61
CA GLY A 736 8.06 -27.47 8.94
C GLY A 736 8.48 -26.00 8.94
N LYS A 737 9.35 -25.58 8.01
CA LYS A 737 9.70 -24.16 7.82
C LYS A 737 8.51 -23.27 7.46
N THR A 738 7.53 -23.79 6.73
CA THR A 738 6.31 -23.04 6.38
C THR A 738 5.48 -22.76 7.64
N ILE A 739 5.28 -23.78 8.48
CA ILE A 739 4.57 -23.64 9.76
C ILE A 739 5.33 -22.68 10.70
N LEU A 740 6.65 -22.86 10.83
CA LEU A 740 7.49 -22.00 11.66
C LEU A 740 7.45 -20.53 11.19
N GLY A 741 7.57 -20.31 9.88
CA GLY A 741 7.57 -18.98 9.28
C GLY A 741 6.29 -18.18 9.52
N TYR A 742 5.15 -18.83 9.72
CA TYR A 742 3.91 -18.15 10.14
C TYR A 742 4.07 -17.49 11.51
N PHE A 743 4.68 -18.17 12.47
CA PHE A 743 4.87 -17.67 13.83
C PHE A 743 6.04 -16.69 13.92
N GLU A 744 7.15 -16.94 13.23
CA GLU A 744 8.26 -15.98 13.13
C GLU A 744 7.77 -14.64 12.56
N HIS A 745 6.99 -14.68 11.48
CA HIS A 745 6.42 -13.48 10.85
C HIS A 745 5.47 -12.73 11.80
N TYR A 746 4.60 -13.46 12.52
CA TYR A 746 3.75 -12.88 13.55
C TYR A 746 4.57 -12.22 14.66
N LEU A 747 5.53 -12.93 15.25
CA LEU A 747 6.33 -12.43 16.38
C LEU A 747 7.20 -11.23 16.00
N HIS A 748 7.79 -11.23 14.81
CA HIS A 748 8.50 -10.06 14.28
C HIS A 748 7.57 -8.86 14.12
N TRP A 749 6.35 -9.08 13.61
CA TRP A 749 5.36 -8.02 13.53
C TRP A 749 4.94 -7.52 14.91
N VAL A 750 4.69 -8.40 15.89
CA VAL A 750 4.37 -8.02 17.27
C VAL A 750 5.47 -7.15 17.87
N PHE A 751 6.72 -7.58 17.72
CA PHE A 751 7.87 -6.83 18.23
C PHE A 751 7.94 -5.44 17.60
N TYR A 752 7.82 -5.34 16.27
CA TYR A 752 7.80 -4.05 15.58
C TYR A 752 6.58 -3.19 15.96
N ALA A 753 5.41 -3.81 16.08
CA ALA A 753 4.18 -3.15 16.48
C ALA A 753 4.36 -2.49 17.85
N ILE A 754 4.73 -3.27 18.88
CA ILE A 754 4.91 -2.76 20.25
C ILE A 754 6.01 -1.71 20.31
N THR A 755 7.16 -1.96 19.69
CA THR A 755 8.32 -1.07 19.81
C THR A 755 8.14 0.24 19.04
N GLU A 756 7.61 0.21 17.82
CA GLU A 756 7.66 1.39 16.92
C GLU A 756 6.31 2.08 16.66
N LYS A 757 5.20 1.34 16.67
CA LYS A 757 3.92 1.82 16.09
C LYS A 757 2.75 1.88 17.06
N MET A 758 2.71 0.96 18.01
CA MET A 758 1.63 0.80 18.97
C MET A 758 1.52 2.05 19.83
N THR A 759 0.30 2.55 20.00
CA THR A 759 -0.01 3.71 20.83
C THR A 759 0.87 4.92 20.48
N SER A 760 0.55 5.61 19.39
CA SER A 760 1.30 6.80 18.97
C SER A 760 1.32 7.88 20.05
N CYS A 761 2.51 8.36 20.44
CA CYS A 761 2.63 9.43 21.43
C CYS A 761 2.39 10.85 20.86
N LYS A 762 1.93 10.93 19.62
CA LYS A 762 1.61 12.19 18.92
C LYS A 762 0.75 13.17 19.73
N PRO A 763 -0.32 12.76 20.43
CA PRO A 763 -1.13 13.68 21.23
C PRO A 763 -0.33 14.47 22.28
N MET A 764 0.76 13.90 22.81
CA MET A 764 1.63 14.60 23.77
C MET A 764 2.37 15.77 23.11
N ALA A 765 2.98 15.54 21.94
CA ALA A 765 3.64 16.60 21.18
C ALA A 765 2.64 17.66 20.70
N THR A 766 1.46 17.24 20.22
CA THR A 766 0.39 18.15 19.78
C THR A 766 -0.15 19.02 20.93
N ALA A 767 -0.24 18.47 22.14
CA ALA A 767 -0.64 19.23 23.32
C ALA A 767 0.42 20.27 23.72
N MET A 768 1.71 19.91 23.66
CA MET A 768 2.80 20.87 23.87
C MET A 768 2.79 22.00 22.82
N ASP A 769 2.65 21.65 21.54
CA ASP A 769 2.55 22.62 20.45
C ASP A 769 1.31 23.51 20.61
N SER A 770 0.19 22.94 21.06
CA SER A 770 -1.03 23.69 21.39
C SER A 770 -0.83 24.70 22.50
N ALA A 771 -0.13 24.32 23.57
CA ALA A 771 0.14 25.18 24.70
C ALA A 771 1.09 26.33 24.34
N VAL A 772 2.20 26.02 23.65
CA VAL A 772 3.24 27.01 23.35
C VAL A 772 2.96 27.75 22.05
N ASN A 773 2.99 27.06 20.91
CA ASN A 773 2.80 27.70 19.60
C ASN A 773 1.37 28.24 19.41
N GLY A 774 0.36 27.46 19.84
CA GLY A 774 -1.03 27.85 19.73
C GLY A 774 -1.40 28.99 20.69
N ILE A 775 -1.36 28.72 21.99
CA ILE A 775 -1.91 29.61 23.02
C ILE A 775 -0.93 30.72 23.38
N LEU A 776 0.28 30.40 23.84
CA LEU A 776 1.23 31.41 24.32
C LEU A 776 1.70 32.33 23.17
N CYS A 777 2.19 31.75 22.09
CA CYS A 777 2.79 32.50 20.99
C CYS A 777 1.71 33.08 20.07
N GLY A 778 0.83 32.24 19.52
CA GLY A 778 -0.17 32.68 18.55
C GLY A 778 -1.33 33.50 19.13
N TYR A 779 -1.84 33.16 20.33
CA TYR A 779 -3.04 33.81 20.88
C TYR A 779 -2.72 34.97 21.83
N VAL A 780 -1.51 35.03 22.39
CA VAL A 780 -1.10 36.06 23.36
C VAL A 780 0.05 36.90 22.82
N ALA A 781 1.23 36.32 22.55
CA ALA A 781 2.42 37.07 22.18
C ALA A 781 2.28 37.82 20.85
N ASP A 782 1.81 37.16 19.80
CA ASP A 782 1.63 37.73 18.47
C ASP A 782 0.68 38.95 18.46
N PRO A 783 -0.56 38.86 19.00
CA PRO A 783 -1.42 40.03 19.15
C PRO A 783 -0.82 41.12 20.04
N LEU A 784 -0.21 40.77 21.19
CA LEU A 784 0.43 41.73 22.08
C LEU A 784 1.52 42.52 21.33
N ASN A 785 2.31 41.80 20.54
CA ASN A 785 3.37 42.35 19.71
C ASN A 785 2.84 43.26 18.62
N LEU A 786 1.78 42.87 17.94
CA LEU A 786 1.10 43.74 16.98
C LEU A 786 0.47 44.98 17.63
N PHE A 787 -0.05 44.85 18.84
CA PHE A 787 -0.68 45.94 19.59
C PHE A 787 0.34 47.04 19.92
N TRP A 788 1.43 46.71 20.63
CA TRP A 788 2.43 47.72 20.99
C TRP A 788 3.15 48.27 19.77
N PHE A 789 3.35 47.47 18.72
CA PHE A 789 3.98 47.92 17.48
C PHE A 789 3.12 48.97 16.77
N GLY A 790 1.82 48.72 16.64
CA GLY A 790 0.85 49.65 16.04
C GLY A 790 0.68 50.95 16.83
N ILE A 791 0.40 50.82 18.12
CA ILE A 791 0.15 51.95 19.02
C ILE A 791 1.44 52.73 19.31
N GLY A 792 2.58 52.04 19.42
CA GLY A 792 3.90 52.64 19.58
C GLY A 792 4.28 53.50 18.37
N LYS A 793 4.09 52.97 17.15
CA LYS A 793 4.27 53.75 15.92
C LYS A 793 3.38 55.01 15.91
N ALA A 794 2.10 54.88 16.26
CA ALA A 794 1.19 56.02 16.29
C ALA A 794 1.63 57.07 17.34
N THR A 795 2.02 56.63 18.53
CA THR A 795 2.47 57.48 19.64
C THR A 795 3.76 58.23 19.29
N VAL A 796 4.75 57.58 18.66
CA VAL A 796 5.98 58.25 18.21
C VAL A 796 5.68 59.29 17.13
N LEU A 797 4.77 58.99 16.21
CA LEU A 797 4.35 59.91 15.14
C LEU A 797 3.54 61.13 15.65
N LEU A 798 3.01 61.09 16.87
CA LEU A 798 2.37 62.25 17.49
C LEU A 798 3.36 63.41 17.69
N LEU A 799 4.64 63.14 17.95
CA LEU A 799 5.64 64.19 18.18
C LEU A 799 5.78 65.12 16.96
N PRO A 800 6.11 64.63 15.75
CA PRO A 800 6.14 65.49 14.57
C PRO A 800 4.74 66.03 14.21
N ALA A 801 3.66 65.26 14.45
CA ALA A 801 2.30 65.73 14.18
C ALA A 801 1.94 66.97 15.02
N VAL A 802 2.25 66.97 16.31
CA VAL A 802 2.02 68.10 17.23
C VAL A 802 2.79 69.33 16.78
N ILE A 803 4.08 69.20 16.44
CA ILE A 803 4.91 70.31 15.97
C ILE A 803 4.35 70.91 14.67
N ILE A 804 3.96 70.06 13.73
CA ILE A 804 3.39 70.48 12.44
C ILE A 804 2.02 71.12 12.65
N ALA A 805 1.16 70.54 13.50
CA ALA A 805 -0.17 71.05 13.81
C ALA A 805 -0.10 72.44 14.47
N ILE A 806 0.82 72.68 15.40
CA ILE A 806 1.05 74.02 16.00
C ILE A 806 1.41 75.04 14.92
N LYS A 807 2.35 74.68 14.02
CA LYS A 807 2.78 75.58 12.93
C LYS A 807 1.69 75.81 11.90
N LEU A 808 0.89 74.78 11.61
CA LEU A 808 -0.18 74.81 10.63
C LEU A 808 -1.41 75.57 11.15
N ALA A 809 -1.75 75.43 12.42
CA ALA A 809 -2.86 76.13 13.07
C ALA A 809 -2.77 77.64 12.90
N LYS A 810 -1.55 78.19 12.91
CA LYS A 810 -1.33 79.63 12.64
C LYS A 810 -1.81 80.09 11.26
N TYR A 811 -1.85 79.22 10.24
CA TYR A 811 -2.36 79.64 8.93
C TYR A 811 -3.88 79.62 8.84
N TYR A 812 -4.56 78.91 9.76
CA TYR A 812 -6.00 78.67 9.70
C TYR A 812 -6.79 79.50 10.74
N ARG A 813 -6.21 79.75 11.92
CA ARG A 813 -6.82 80.58 12.96
C ARG A 813 -6.94 82.04 12.52
N ARG A 814 -8.02 82.69 12.97
CA ARG A 814 -8.15 84.15 12.89
C ARG A 814 -7.15 84.77 13.85
N MET A 815 -6.38 85.72 13.36
CA MET A 815 -5.35 86.44 14.12
C MET A 815 -5.89 87.77 14.64
N ASP A 816 -5.29 88.27 15.73
CA ASP A 816 -5.62 89.57 16.31
C ASP A 816 -4.89 90.71 15.57
N SER A 817 -3.73 90.41 14.97
CA SER A 817 -2.96 91.35 14.15
C SER A 817 -2.12 90.66 13.06
N GLU A 818 -1.69 91.43 12.05
CA GLU A 818 -0.86 90.98 10.92
C GLU A 818 0.17 92.05 10.54
N ASP A 819 1.28 91.67 9.89
CA ASP A 819 2.22 92.64 9.32
C ASP A 819 1.52 93.44 8.21
N VAL A 820 1.63 94.77 8.23
CA VAL A 820 1.21 95.64 7.12
C VAL A 820 2.47 96.06 6.37
N TYR A 821 2.62 95.65 5.11
CA TYR A 821 3.58 96.25 4.20
C TYR A 821 2.85 96.80 3.00
N ASP A 822 3.11 98.08 2.68
CA ASP A 822 2.61 98.73 1.48
C ASP A 822 3.04 97.93 0.25
N ASP A 823 2.05 97.56 -0.56
CA ASP A 823 2.25 96.94 -1.85
C ASP A 823 2.91 97.99 -2.77
N PRO A 824 4.15 97.83 -3.26
CA PRO A 824 4.74 98.81 -4.18
C PRO A 824 4.02 98.82 -5.55
N SER A 825 3.03 97.94 -5.76
CA SER A 825 2.15 97.93 -6.93
C SER A 825 0.83 98.70 -6.74
N ARG A 826 0.72 99.55 -5.71
CA ARG A 826 -0.27 100.64 -5.69
C ARG A 826 0.41 101.99 -5.88
N TYR A 827 0.92 102.21 -7.09
CA TYR A 827 0.87 103.50 -7.79
C TYR A 827 0.55 103.24 -9.25
#